data_AF-A0A954ICH7-F1
#
_entry.id   AF-A0A954ICH7-F1
#
_cell.length_a   1.000
_cell.length_b   1.000
_cell.length_c   1.000
_cell.angle_alpha   90.00
_cell.angle_beta   90.00
_cell.angle_gamma   90.00
#
_symmetry.space_group_name_H-M   'P 1'
#
loop_
_entity.id
_entity.type
_entity.pdbx_description
1 polymer ?
#
loop_
_entity_poly.entity_id
_entity_poly.type
_entity_poly.pdbx_seq_one_letter_code
_entity_poly.pdbx_strand_id
1 'polypeptide(L)'
;YLAKKAICWKETTAQLRTELVNRYPRHQAADGPKIAYRLFQCAQYIGWGPLTLARLKAGDWKALIQELTEFNGHERRRIFHSAFERRYAVSAMDAVITRTLMPPERPEKPLLQVVTCIDAREESFRRYLEEVSPEVETFGTAGFFGIPVYYRGLGDANFTVLCPPVVTPQYWVVEEPVYSMEEVAHAKARARRLLGSATHLLLGETKRSVGGAIVSALLGPLATAPLVGCTVFPNATARLHSAARHFVAPPRVSRLKLDRDEDQPPGPEPGQVGFTVEEMARMGGKILRDIGLVSSFAPIVVLMGHGSSCVNNPHKSAYHCGACSGGIGAANARTGAAMLNDSRVRRRLAEQGLVIPDETHFLGAMHNTGTDEIMFYDLELLPGRQTKNLLKIRDILSRACELNAQERCRRFESADFDIEPEAAMVHVQDRTQNLAETRPEYGNCTNSMCFVGRRERIRGLYMDRRSFLQSYDPTTDDENSSILAGTLSAVIPVCEGINLLYTLSAIDTFGWGAGSKLPHNATSMLGVMDGAGSDLRVGLPWQGVDIHEPMRLLFIIETTPDAMLKIMAGNSTIDRICRGNWVQLSVLDPDSATIRYFRDGEFVEHAPQQHDLPTVPSSLEWYRGSRDHLPFALIGG
;
A
#
# COMPACT_ATOMS: atom_id res chain seq x y z
N TYR A 1 -9.61 -35.18 5.86
CA TYR A 1 -9.48 -36.58 5.40
C TYR A 1 -9.16 -37.55 6.56
N LEU A 2 -8.09 -37.33 7.34
CA LEU A 2 -7.74 -38.20 8.50
C LEU A 2 -8.87 -38.36 9.53
N ALA A 3 -9.59 -37.29 9.89
CA ALA A 3 -10.72 -37.37 10.82
C ALA A 3 -11.90 -38.23 10.31
N LYS A 4 -12.16 -38.23 8.99
CA LYS A 4 -13.19 -39.10 8.38
C LYS A 4 -12.84 -40.58 8.52
N LYS A 5 -11.55 -40.91 8.46
CA LYS A 5 -11.03 -42.28 8.46
C LYS A 5 -10.80 -42.84 9.86
N ALA A 6 -10.42 -42.00 10.83
CA ALA A 6 -10.08 -42.44 12.19
C ALA A 6 -11.26 -42.42 13.17
N ILE A 7 -12.23 -41.51 13.01
CA ILE A 7 -13.36 -41.33 13.96
C ILE A 7 -14.73 -41.25 13.28
N CYS A 8 -14.83 -41.68 12.01
CA CYS A 8 -16.07 -41.71 11.22
C CYS A 8 -16.84 -40.37 11.18
N TRP A 9 -16.15 -39.23 11.24
CA TRP A 9 -16.78 -37.92 11.27
C TRP A 9 -17.33 -37.51 9.89
N LYS A 10 -18.65 -37.26 9.79
CA LYS A 10 -19.32 -36.96 8.51
C LYS A 10 -19.57 -35.46 8.26
N GLU A 11 -19.48 -34.63 9.29
CA GLU A 11 -19.77 -33.19 9.25
C GLU A 11 -18.54 -32.35 8.84
N THR A 12 -18.71 -31.01 8.77
CA THR A 12 -17.63 -30.08 8.39
C THR A 12 -16.49 -30.04 9.41
N THR A 13 -15.30 -29.59 8.97
CA THR A 13 -14.11 -29.44 9.83
C THR A 13 -14.31 -28.43 10.95
N ALA A 14 -15.16 -27.41 10.75
CA ALA A 14 -15.50 -26.43 11.77
C ALA A 14 -16.34 -27.08 12.90
N GLN A 15 -17.35 -27.88 12.53
CA GLN A 15 -18.15 -28.65 13.49
C GLN A 15 -17.32 -29.73 14.21
N LEU A 16 -16.34 -30.32 13.52
CA LEU A 16 -15.41 -31.27 14.14
C LEU A 16 -14.65 -30.65 15.31
N ARG A 17 -14.18 -29.41 15.17
CA ARG A 17 -13.45 -28.72 16.24
C ARG A 17 -14.37 -28.50 17.45
N THR A 18 -15.59 -28.04 17.22
CA THR A 18 -16.59 -27.84 18.29
C THR A 18 -16.93 -29.16 18.97
N GLU A 19 -17.16 -30.24 18.21
CA GLU A 19 -17.44 -31.56 18.76
C GLU A 19 -16.24 -32.12 19.54
N LEU A 20 -15.01 -31.96 19.04
CA LEU A 20 -13.81 -32.40 19.75
C LEU A 20 -13.59 -31.62 21.05
N VAL A 21 -13.88 -30.32 21.06
CA VAL A 21 -13.86 -29.50 22.29
C VAL A 21 -14.96 -29.93 23.26
N ASN A 22 -16.12 -30.36 22.79
CA ASN A 22 -17.22 -30.83 23.64
C ASN A 22 -17.01 -32.27 24.15
N ARG A 23 -16.45 -33.17 23.33
CA ARG A 23 -16.15 -34.59 23.69
C ARG A 23 -14.89 -34.74 24.51
N TYR A 24 -13.90 -33.90 24.23
CA TYR A 24 -12.66 -33.80 24.99
C TYR A 24 -12.56 -32.37 25.49
N PRO A 25 -13.45 -31.95 26.43
CA PRO A 25 -13.29 -30.67 27.08
C PRO A 25 -11.86 -30.65 27.60
N ARG A 26 -11.08 -29.63 27.21
CA ARG A 26 -9.71 -29.46 27.70
C ARG A 26 -9.80 -29.55 29.21
N HIS A 27 -9.46 -30.70 29.77
CA HIS A 27 -9.17 -30.82 31.18
C HIS A 27 -7.91 -29.99 31.36
N GLN A 28 -8.08 -28.69 31.63
CA GLN A 28 -7.16 -28.03 32.54
C GLN A 28 -7.38 -28.72 33.88
N ALA A 29 -6.79 -29.91 34.04
CA ALA A 29 -6.50 -30.38 35.37
C ALA A 29 -5.83 -29.19 36.06
N ALA A 30 -6.41 -28.74 37.17
CA ALA A 30 -5.80 -27.72 38.01
C ALA A 30 -4.44 -28.28 38.40
N ASP A 31 -3.41 -27.90 37.66
CA ASP A 31 -2.04 -28.28 37.93
C ASP A 31 -1.67 -27.45 39.15
N GLY A 32 -2.04 -27.96 40.34
CA GLY A 32 -1.86 -27.31 41.63
C GLY A 32 -0.49 -26.65 41.78
N PRO A 33 0.61 -27.29 41.33
CA PRO A 33 1.93 -26.67 41.25
C PRO A 33 2.00 -25.38 40.41
N LYS A 34 1.36 -25.33 39.23
CA LYS A 34 1.34 -24.12 38.37
C LYS A 34 0.53 -23.00 39.01
N ILE A 35 -0.59 -23.32 39.64
CA ILE A 35 -1.43 -22.32 40.32
C ILE A 35 -0.70 -21.80 41.55
N ALA A 36 -0.10 -22.68 42.35
CA ALA A 36 0.72 -22.30 43.51
C ALA A 36 1.92 -21.42 43.11
N TYR A 37 2.58 -21.72 41.99
CA TYR A 37 3.69 -20.90 41.49
C TYR A 37 3.22 -19.51 41.03
N ARG A 38 2.11 -19.42 40.28
CA ARG A 38 1.55 -18.11 39.89
C ARG A 38 1.10 -17.30 41.10
N LEU A 39 0.46 -17.94 42.06
CA LEU A 39 0.08 -17.32 43.33
C LEU A 39 1.31 -16.79 44.05
N PHE A 40 2.39 -17.57 44.13
CA PHE A 40 3.65 -17.14 44.71
C PHE A 40 4.20 -15.90 43.98
N GLN A 41 4.23 -15.89 42.64
CA GLN A 41 4.67 -14.73 41.85
C GLN A 41 3.80 -13.48 42.10
N CYS A 42 2.47 -13.63 42.08
CA CYS A 42 1.54 -12.54 42.38
C CYS A 42 1.73 -12.02 43.81
N ALA A 43 1.90 -12.91 44.78
CA ALA A 43 2.15 -12.54 46.17
C ALA A 43 3.47 -11.76 46.31
N GLN A 44 4.54 -12.16 45.60
CA GLN A 44 5.78 -11.40 45.58
C GLN A 44 5.59 -9.99 44.97
N TYR A 45 4.88 -9.89 43.85
CA TYR A 45 4.68 -8.60 43.16
C TYR A 45 3.81 -7.62 43.95
N ILE A 46 2.74 -8.11 44.60
CA ILE A 46 1.82 -7.30 45.40
C ILE A 46 2.34 -7.09 46.84
N GLY A 47 3.39 -7.81 47.25
CA GLY A 47 3.95 -7.76 48.59
C GLY A 47 3.15 -8.53 49.65
N TRP A 48 2.39 -9.56 49.24
CA TRP A 48 1.66 -10.43 50.16
C TRP A 48 2.58 -11.44 50.84
N GLY A 49 2.68 -11.33 52.17
CA GLY A 49 3.36 -12.31 53.00
C GLY A 49 2.51 -13.56 53.31
N PRO A 50 3.12 -14.63 53.85
CA PRO A 50 2.41 -15.86 54.22
C PRO A 50 1.23 -15.64 55.18
N LEU A 51 1.35 -14.68 56.10
CA LEU A 51 0.29 -14.33 57.04
C LEU A 51 -0.94 -13.71 56.37
N THR A 52 -0.74 -12.94 55.29
CA THR A 52 -1.84 -12.36 54.51
C THR A 52 -2.61 -13.46 53.80
N LEU A 53 -1.89 -14.39 53.15
CA LEU A 53 -2.50 -15.55 52.49
C LEU A 53 -3.22 -16.46 53.48
N ALA A 54 -2.64 -16.70 54.66
CA ALA A 54 -3.26 -17.52 55.70
C ALA A 54 -4.56 -16.94 56.28
N ARG A 55 -4.77 -15.62 56.16
CA ARG A 55 -5.98 -14.91 56.61
C ARG A 55 -7.11 -14.90 55.57
N LEU A 56 -6.84 -15.28 54.33
CA LEU A 56 -7.86 -15.36 53.27
C LEU A 56 -8.91 -16.40 53.63
N LYS A 57 -10.20 -16.04 53.51
CA LYS A 57 -11.31 -16.97 53.72
C LYS A 57 -11.45 -17.88 52.50
N ALA A 58 -12.20 -18.97 52.65
CA ALA A 58 -12.45 -19.90 51.55
C ALA A 58 -13.03 -19.23 50.29
N GLY A 59 -13.89 -18.21 50.47
CA GLY A 59 -14.41 -17.40 49.36
C GLY A 59 -13.33 -16.59 48.64
N ASP A 60 -12.43 -15.94 49.40
CA ASP A 60 -11.33 -15.14 48.87
C ASP A 60 -10.32 -16.03 48.13
N TRP A 61 -10.02 -17.20 48.68
CA TRP A 61 -9.21 -18.22 48.01
C TRP A 61 -9.83 -18.67 46.69
N LYS A 62 -11.14 -18.93 46.69
CA LYS A 62 -11.85 -19.34 45.46
C LYS A 62 -11.77 -18.25 44.39
N ALA A 63 -12.01 -16.99 44.76
CA ALA A 63 -11.91 -15.86 43.85
C ALA A 63 -10.48 -15.68 43.31
N LEU A 64 -9.47 -15.71 44.18
CA LEU A 64 -8.07 -15.57 43.77
C LEU A 64 -7.61 -16.68 42.82
N ILE A 65 -7.99 -17.93 43.10
CA ILE A 65 -7.65 -19.06 42.23
C ILE A 65 -8.41 -18.98 40.91
N GLN A 66 -9.66 -18.52 40.92
CA GLN A 66 -10.45 -18.26 39.71
C GLN A 66 -9.76 -17.19 38.84
N GLU A 67 -9.39 -16.04 39.39
CA GLU A 67 -8.66 -14.97 38.69
C GLU A 67 -7.35 -15.48 38.08
N LEU A 68 -6.54 -16.24 38.84
CA LEU A 68 -5.27 -16.82 38.34
C LEU A 68 -5.46 -17.86 37.23
N THR A 69 -6.64 -18.48 37.17
CA THR A 69 -7.03 -19.47 36.17
C THR A 69 -7.59 -18.80 34.92
N GLU A 70 -8.42 -17.77 35.10
CA GLU A 70 -9.01 -16.98 34.02
C GLU A 70 -7.95 -16.15 33.30
N PHE A 71 -7.02 -15.52 34.03
CA PHE A 71 -5.85 -14.81 33.49
C PHE A 71 -4.74 -15.77 33.02
N ASN A 72 -5.13 -16.75 32.20
CA ASN A 72 -4.24 -17.75 31.62
C ASN A 72 -3.33 -17.16 30.52
N GLY A 73 -2.48 -18.00 29.92
CA GLY A 73 -1.51 -17.54 28.93
C GLY A 73 -2.13 -16.92 27.66
N HIS A 74 -3.35 -17.30 27.27
CA HIS A 74 -4.05 -16.66 26.16
C HIS A 74 -4.49 -15.24 26.55
N GLU A 75 -5.14 -15.11 27.71
CA GLU A 75 -5.66 -13.83 28.18
C GLU A 75 -4.56 -12.81 28.46
N ARG A 76 -3.42 -13.26 29.01
CA ARG A 76 -2.22 -12.41 29.16
C ARG A 76 -1.73 -11.86 27.84
N ARG A 77 -1.59 -12.71 26.82
CA ARG A 77 -1.16 -12.27 25.48
C ARG A 77 -2.16 -11.32 24.86
N ARG A 78 -3.47 -11.57 25.01
CA ARG A 78 -4.53 -10.69 24.54
C ARG A 78 -4.41 -9.29 25.16
N ILE A 79 -4.24 -9.21 26.49
CA ILE A 79 -4.12 -7.94 27.21
C ILE A 79 -2.83 -7.21 26.84
N PHE A 80 -1.68 -7.89 26.80
CA PHE A 80 -0.41 -7.26 26.42
C PHE A 80 -0.43 -6.78 24.96
N HIS A 81 -1.04 -7.54 24.06
CA HIS A 81 -1.21 -7.11 22.68
C HIS A 81 -2.14 -5.91 22.57
N SER A 82 -3.27 -5.92 23.28
CA SER A 82 -4.19 -4.76 23.32
C SER A 82 -3.51 -3.52 23.90
N ALA A 83 -2.66 -3.67 24.92
CA ALA A 83 -1.88 -2.58 25.49
C ALA A 83 -0.83 -2.02 24.52
N PHE A 84 -0.18 -2.91 23.75
CA PHE A 84 0.76 -2.54 22.69
C PHE A 84 0.07 -1.72 21.58
N GLU A 85 -1.05 -2.21 21.06
CA GLU A 85 -1.85 -1.49 20.06
C GLU A 85 -2.36 -0.14 20.60
N ARG A 86 -2.89 -0.14 21.83
CA ARG A 86 -3.38 1.08 22.49
C ARG A 86 -2.29 2.12 22.65
N ARG A 87 -1.06 1.72 22.99
CA ARG A 87 0.07 2.66 23.15
C ARG A 87 0.33 3.39 21.84
N TYR A 88 0.41 2.67 20.73
CA TYR A 88 0.58 3.29 19.41
C TYR A 88 -0.60 4.20 19.06
N ALA A 89 -1.84 3.75 19.29
CA ALA A 89 -3.02 4.52 18.95
C ALA A 89 -3.14 5.83 19.75
N VAL A 90 -2.83 5.81 21.04
CA VAL A 90 -2.77 7.03 21.88
C VAL A 90 -1.70 7.98 21.34
N SER A 91 -0.48 7.50 21.08
CA SER A 91 0.58 8.35 20.52
C SER A 91 0.21 8.96 19.17
N ALA A 92 -0.47 8.21 18.29
CA ALA A 92 -0.92 8.69 16.99
C ALA A 92 -2.00 9.76 17.10
N MET A 93 -3.01 9.52 17.95
CA MET A 93 -4.08 10.51 18.19
C MET A 93 -3.52 11.78 18.83
N ASP A 94 -2.68 11.66 19.87
CA ASP A 94 -2.03 12.81 20.51
C ASP A 94 -1.20 13.62 19.51
N ALA A 95 -0.50 12.95 18.60
CA ALA A 95 0.31 13.60 17.59
C ALA A 95 -0.54 14.36 16.55
N VAL A 96 -1.65 13.76 16.08
CA VAL A 96 -2.59 14.43 15.17
C VAL A 96 -3.26 15.61 15.84
N ILE A 97 -3.66 15.50 17.11
CA ILE A 97 -4.24 16.60 17.89
C ILE A 97 -3.23 17.75 18.00
N THR A 98 -1.99 17.44 18.40
CA THR A 98 -0.93 18.44 18.55
C THR A 98 -0.69 19.20 17.26
N ARG A 99 -0.59 18.50 16.11
CA ARG A 99 -0.42 19.15 14.80
C ARG A 99 -1.66 19.95 14.38
N THR A 100 -2.85 19.44 14.66
CA THR A 100 -4.12 20.08 14.30
C THR A 100 -4.33 21.40 15.04
N LEU A 101 -3.80 21.54 16.26
CA LEU A 101 -3.85 22.79 17.02
C LEU A 101 -2.96 23.90 16.43
N MET A 102 -1.99 23.55 15.58
CA MET A 102 -1.16 24.51 14.88
C MET A 102 -1.87 25.05 13.62
N PRO A 103 -1.51 26.26 13.14
CA PRO A 103 -2.08 26.80 11.92
C PRO A 103 -2.00 25.83 10.73
N PRO A 104 -3.02 25.81 9.84
CA PRO A 104 -2.97 25.00 8.63
C PRO A 104 -1.86 25.51 7.71
N GLU A 105 -1.04 24.59 7.20
CA GLU A 105 0.05 24.92 6.27
C GLU A 105 -0.36 24.52 4.85
N ARG A 106 -0.92 25.48 4.12
CA ARG A 106 -1.35 25.30 2.74
C ARG A 106 -0.86 26.46 1.87
N PRO A 107 -0.19 26.21 0.74
CA PRO A 107 0.22 27.28 -0.16
C PRO A 107 -1.02 27.92 -0.80
N GLU A 108 -1.14 29.24 -0.73
CA GLU A 108 -2.24 29.96 -1.39
C GLU A 108 -2.20 29.82 -2.93
N LYS A 109 -0.99 29.74 -3.49
CA LYS A 109 -0.72 29.61 -4.92
C LYS A 109 0.33 28.53 -5.15
N PRO A 110 -0.07 27.23 -5.18
CA PRO A 110 0.89 26.16 -5.36
C PRO A 110 1.56 26.23 -6.74
N LEU A 111 2.88 26.05 -6.77
CA LEU A 111 3.65 25.84 -8.01
C LEU A 111 3.31 24.47 -8.61
N LEU A 112 3.07 23.49 -7.74
CA LEU A 112 2.84 22.09 -8.07
C LEU A 112 1.83 21.49 -7.10
N GLN A 113 0.86 20.76 -7.65
CA GLN A 113 0.02 19.85 -6.90
C GLN A 113 0.34 18.41 -7.32
N VAL A 114 0.59 17.52 -6.35
CA VAL A 114 0.86 16.11 -6.63
C VAL A 114 -0.17 15.23 -5.95
N VAL A 115 -0.90 14.44 -6.72
CA VAL A 115 -1.82 13.42 -6.23
C VAL A 115 -1.13 12.06 -6.32
N THR A 116 -0.70 11.51 -5.20
CA THR A 116 -0.06 10.19 -5.13
C THR A 116 -1.02 9.12 -4.62
N CYS A 117 -0.63 7.85 -4.74
CA CYS A 117 -1.39 6.74 -4.15
C CYS A 117 -1.47 6.85 -2.62
N ILE A 118 -2.56 6.40 -2.01
CA ILE A 118 -2.71 6.29 -0.54
C ILE A 118 -1.68 5.40 0.16
N ASP A 119 -0.91 4.62 -0.61
CA ASP A 119 0.11 3.67 -0.14
C ASP A 119 1.04 4.30 0.91
N ALA A 120 1.39 3.53 1.94
CA ALA A 120 2.19 4.02 3.06
C ALA A 120 3.62 4.39 2.64
N ARG A 121 4.11 3.83 1.52
CA ARG A 121 5.42 4.20 0.96
C ARG A 121 5.47 5.60 0.38
N GLU A 122 4.32 6.13 -0.04
CA GLU A 122 4.19 7.49 -0.57
C GLU A 122 4.06 8.55 0.55
N GLU A 123 3.97 8.12 1.82
CA GLU A 123 3.90 9.01 2.99
C GLU A 123 5.15 9.87 3.11
N SER A 124 6.33 9.24 3.19
CA SER A 124 7.62 9.95 3.24
C SER A 124 7.86 10.76 1.97
N PHE A 125 7.51 10.24 0.79
CA PHE A 125 7.67 10.96 -0.47
C PHE A 125 6.89 12.27 -0.48
N ARG A 126 5.61 12.25 -0.08
CA ARG A 126 4.80 13.48 0.06
C ARG A 126 5.41 14.46 1.06
N ARG A 127 5.84 13.95 2.22
CA ARG A 127 6.50 14.77 3.25
C ARG A 127 7.76 15.45 2.71
N TYR A 128 8.62 14.73 1.99
CA TYR A 128 9.81 15.31 1.39
C TYR A 128 9.51 16.33 0.30
N LEU A 129 8.45 16.17 -0.49
CA LEU A 129 8.04 17.19 -1.45
C LEU A 129 7.70 18.52 -0.75
N GLU A 130 7.00 18.42 0.38
CA GLU A 130 6.59 19.57 1.19
C GLU A 130 7.77 20.20 1.96
N GLU A 131 8.76 19.39 2.39
CA GLU A 131 10.00 19.87 3.01
C GLU A 131 10.93 20.55 1.99
N VAL A 132 11.06 19.99 0.78
CA VAL A 132 11.92 20.54 -0.27
C VAL A 132 11.37 21.85 -0.81
N SER A 133 10.05 22.02 -0.86
CA SER A 133 9.44 23.27 -1.30
C SER A 133 8.08 23.55 -0.61
N PRO A 134 7.93 24.71 0.06
CA PRO A 134 6.65 25.10 0.67
C PRO A 134 5.57 25.41 -0.38
N GLU A 135 5.94 25.65 -1.63
CA GLU A 135 5.03 25.91 -2.76
C GLU A 135 4.39 24.63 -3.34
N VAL A 136 4.69 23.45 -2.76
CA VAL A 136 4.08 22.18 -3.15
C VAL A 136 2.91 21.84 -2.23
N GLU A 137 1.83 21.37 -2.84
CA GLU A 137 0.68 20.79 -2.15
C GLU A 137 0.52 19.33 -2.59
N THR A 138 0.30 18.44 -1.62
CA THR A 138 0.17 17.00 -1.90
C THR A 138 -1.20 16.47 -1.51
N PHE A 139 -1.67 15.50 -2.28
CA PHE A 139 -2.91 14.77 -2.04
C PHE A 139 -2.66 13.27 -2.11
N GLY A 140 -3.44 12.51 -1.36
CA GLY A 140 -3.45 11.06 -1.42
C GLY A 140 -4.80 10.54 -1.91
N THR A 141 -4.80 9.59 -2.85
CA THR A 141 -6.01 8.87 -3.23
C THR A 141 -5.71 7.44 -3.64
N ALA A 142 -6.71 6.56 -3.71
CA ALA A 142 -6.49 5.19 -4.11
C ALA A 142 -5.88 5.14 -5.53
N GLY A 143 -4.81 4.37 -5.75
CA GLY A 143 -3.97 4.45 -6.96
C GLY A 143 -4.65 4.10 -8.29
N PHE A 144 -5.92 3.66 -8.28
CA PHE A 144 -6.74 3.51 -9.48
C PHE A 144 -7.50 4.80 -9.86
N PHE A 145 -7.40 5.85 -9.03
CA PHE A 145 -7.97 7.19 -9.25
C PHE A 145 -9.45 7.17 -9.62
N GLY A 146 -10.27 6.32 -9.00
CA GLY A 146 -11.70 6.26 -9.32
C GLY A 146 -12.02 5.77 -10.75
N ILE A 147 -11.02 5.27 -11.50
CA ILE A 147 -11.15 4.84 -12.90
C ILE A 147 -10.93 3.32 -12.97
N PRO A 148 -11.96 2.49 -12.70
CA PRO A 148 -11.81 1.04 -12.75
C PRO A 148 -11.85 0.54 -14.20
N VAL A 149 -10.71 0.04 -14.70
CA VAL A 149 -10.55 -0.36 -16.10
C VAL A 149 -9.92 -1.74 -16.28
N TYR A 150 -10.28 -2.39 -17.38
CA TYR A 150 -9.49 -3.41 -18.03
C TYR A 150 -8.46 -2.74 -18.94
N TYR A 151 -7.17 -2.86 -18.61
CA TYR A 151 -6.08 -2.24 -19.36
C TYR A 151 -5.30 -3.24 -20.18
N ARG A 152 -4.94 -2.87 -21.42
CA ARG A 152 -3.99 -3.62 -22.26
C ARG A 152 -2.96 -2.67 -22.85
N GLY A 153 -1.70 -2.80 -22.42
CA GLY A 153 -0.59 -2.04 -22.97
C GLY A 153 -0.15 -2.56 -24.35
N LEU A 154 0.71 -1.79 -25.03
CA LEU A 154 1.30 -2.18 -26.32
C LEU A 154 2.09 -3.49 -26.30
N GLY A 155 2.55 -3.85 -25.10
CA GLY A 155 3.31 -5.05 -24.80
C GLY A 155 2.45 -6.30 -24.61
N ASP A 156 1.17 -6.11 -24.26
CA ASP A 156 0.41 -7.08 -23.50
C ASP A 156 -0.48 -7.94 -24.39
N ALA A 157 -0.55 -9.23 -24.08
CA ALA A 157 -1.41 -10.16 -24.80
C ALA A 157 -2.88 -10.07 -24.33
N ASN A 158 -3.09 -9.85 -23.03
CA ASN A 158 -4.40 -9.88 -22.39
C ASN A 158 -4.66 -8.60 -21.62
N PHE A 159 -5.94 -8.32 -21.35
CA PHE A 159 -6.33 -7.26 -20.44
C PHE A 159 -6.01 -7.63 -18.99
N THR A 160 -5.58 -6.64 -18.21
CA THR A 160 -5.37 -6.72 -16.77
C THR A 160 -6.34 -5.79 -16.06
N VAL A 161 -6.88 -6.24 -14.92
CA VAL A 161 -7.75 -5.43 -14.07
C VAL A 161 -6.92 -4.42 -13.29
N LEU A 162 -7.27 -3.13 -13.38
CA LEU A 162 -6.62 -2.05 -12.64
C LEU A 162 -7.62 -1.32 -11.73
N CYS A 163 -8.09 -2.02 -10.70
CA CYS A 163 -8.92 -1.49 -9.60
C CYS A 163 -8.84 -2.42 -8.38
N PRO A 164 -9.40 -2.04 -7.22
CA PRO A 164 -9.45 -2.91 -6.05
C PRO A 164 -10.38 -4.12 -6.29
N PRO A 165 -10.19 -5.25 -5.59
CA PRO A 165 -11.05 -6.43 -5.71
C PRO A 165 -12.53 -6.21 -5.38
N VAL A 166 -12.84 -5.17 -4.60
CA VAL A 166 -14.22 -4.78 -4.23
C VAL A 166 -14.94 -4.01 -5.34
N VAL A 167 -14.25 -3.66 -6.44
CA VAL A 167 -14.81 -2.93 -7.59
C VAL A 167 -14.68 -3.81 -8.83
N THR A 168 -15.75 -3.92 -9.62
CA THR A 168 -15.70 -4.58 -10.94
C THR A 168 -15.56 -3.51 -12.04
N PRO A 169 -14.51 -3.57 -12.89
CA PRO A 169 -14.38 -2.65 -14.01
C PRO A 169 -15.53 -2.80 -15.00
N GLN A 170 -15.92 -1.67 -15.61
CA GLN A 170 -16.94 -1.64 -16.67
C GLN A 170 -16.37 -1.13 -18.00
N TYR A 171 -15.11 -0.72 -18.04
CA TYR A 171 -14.50 -0.01 -19.16
C TYR A 171 -13.18 -0.65 -19.58
N TRP A 172 -12.84 -0.52 -20.86
CA TRP A 172 -11.61 -1.04 -21.44
C TRP A 172 -10.76 0.13 -21.93
N VAL A 173 -9.46 0.09 -21.64
CA VAL A 173 -8.47 1.05 -22.12
C VAL A 173 -7.37 0.28 -22.82
N VAL A 174 -7.04 0.72 -24.04
CA VAL A 174 -5.99 0.12 -24.86
C VAL A 174 -4.94 1.18 -25.14
N GLU A 175 -3.68 0.78 -25.07
CA GLU A 175 -2.56 1.59 -25.51
C GLU A 175 -2.22 1.30 -26.97
N GLU A 176 -2.16 2.35 -27.80
CA GLU A 176 -1.89 2.30 -29.23
C GLU A 176 -0.63 3.11 -29.57
N PRO A 177 0.15 2.71 -30.60
CA PRO A 177 1.30 3.49 -31.01
C PRO A 177 0.82 4.79 -31.64
N VAL A 178 1.58 5.87 -31.48
CA VAL A 178 1.30 7.10 -32.25
C VAL A 178 1.53 6.81 -33.74
N TYR A 179 0.78 7.47 -34.63
CA TYR A 179 0.88 7.28 -36.08
C TYR A 179 2.32 7.26 -36.62
N SER A 180 3.17 8.18 -36.14
CA SER A 180 4.60 8.25 -36.52
C SER A 180 5.45 7.06 -36.08
N MET A 181 4.93 6.22 -35.18
CA MET A 181 5.60 5.07 -34.58
C MET A 181 4.94 3.74 -34.97
N GLU A 182 3.89 3.73 -35.80
CA GLU A 182 3.15 2.51 -36.18
C GLU A 182 4.05 1.47 -36.87
N GLU A 183 4.84 1.88 -37.88
CA GLU A 183 5.74 0.98 -38.59
C GLU A 183 6.79 0.36 -37.66
N VAL A 184 7.35 1.19 -36.78
CA VAL A 184 8.33 0.79 -35.76
C VAL A 184 7.68 -0.17 -34.75
N ALA A 185 6.44 0.10 -34.34
CA ALA A 185 5.67 -0.76 -33.45
C ALA A 185 5.43 -2.13 -34.08
N HIS A 186 5.00 -2.17 -35.35
CA HIS A 186 4.78 -3.40 -36.10
C HIS A 186 6.05 -4.22 -36.27
N ALA A 187 7.17 -3.58 -36.61
CA ALA A 187 8.47 -4.24 -36.72
C ALA A 187 8.91 -4.86 -35.39
N LYS A 188 8.80 -4.11 -34.30
CA LYS A 188 9.13 -4.56 -32.94
C LYS A 188 8.20 -5.69 -32.45
N ALA A 189 6.91 -5.60 -32.74
CA ALA A 189 5.93 -6.64 -32.41
C ALA A 189 6.25 -7.95 -33.15
N ARG A 190 6.61 -7.88 -34.45
CA ARG A 190 7.06 -9.05 -35.22
C ARG A 190 8.33 -9.66 -34.63
N ALA A 191 9.34 -8.83 -34.32
CA ALA A 191 10.57 -9.29 -33.70
C ALA A 191 10.31 -9.99 -32.35
N ARG A 192 9.42 -9.42 -31.51
CA ARG A 192 9.02 -10.01 -30.22
C ARG A 192 8.31 -11.34 -30.40
N ARG A 193 7.41 -11.46 -31.38
CA ARG A 193 6.72 -12.72 -31.70
C ARG A 193 7.70 -13.79 -32.15
N LEU A 194 8.62 -13.45 -33.07
CA LEU A 194 9.65 -14.37 -33.56
C LEU A 194 10.57 -14.86 -32.44
N LEU A 195 11.07 -13.94 -31.61
CA LEU A 195 11.89 -14.27 -30.45
C LEU A 195 11.10 -15.12 -29.45
N GLY A 196 9.86 -14.76 -29.14
CA GLY A 196 9.00 -15.52 -28.23
C GLY A 196 8.75 -16.94 -28.72
N SER A 197 8.46 -17.13 -30.01
CA SER A 197 8.32 -18.45 -30.63
C SER A 197 9.61 -19.25 -30.58
N ALA A 198 10.76 -18.65 -30.89
CA ALA A 198 12.06 -19.31 -30.81
C ALA A 198 12.40 -19.73 -29.36
N THR A 199 12.19 -18.85 -28.38
CA THR A 199 12.39 -19.16 -26.96
C THR A 199 11.44 -20.26 -26.49
N HIS A 200 10.17 -20.25 -26.90
CA HIS A 200 9.22 -21.30 -26.55
C HIS A 200 9.63 -22.67 -27.12
N LEU A 201 10.10 -22.72 -28.36
CA LEU A 201 10.63 -23.95 -28.97
C LEU A 201 11.87 -24.45 -28.23
N LEU A 202 12.83 -23.57 -27.94
CA LEU A 202 14.03 -23.89 -27.17
C LEU A 202 13.68 -24.43 -25.77
N LEU A 203 12.78 -23.76 -25.04
CA LEU A 203 12.29 -24.22 -23.73
C LEU A 203 11.57 -25.58 -23.85
N GLY A 204 10.82 -25.82 -24.92
CA GLY A 204 10.22 -27.11 -25.20
C GLY A 204 11.26 -28.23 -25.34
N GLU A 205 12.35 -27.97 -26.07
CA GLU A 205 13.46 -28.93 -26.21
C GLU A 205 14.21 -29.16 -24.88
N THR A 206 14.38 -28.13 -24.05
CA THR A 206 15.02 -28.28 -22.71
C THR A 206 14.26 -29.22 -21.78
N LYS A 207 12.96 -29.41 -21.99
CA LYS A 207 12.11 -30.31 -21.20
C LYS A 207 12.14 -31.76 -21.69
N ARG A 208 12.80 -32.05 -22.82
CA ARG A 208 12.98 -33.42 -23.35
C ARG A 208 14.29 -34.01 -22.84
N SER A 209 14.33 -35.30 -22.56
CA SER A 209 15.48 -35.97 -21.95
C SER A 209 16.77 -35.84 -22.77
N VAL A 210 16.71 -36.09 -24.09
CA VAL A 210 17.88 -36.02 -24.99
C VAL A 210 18.14 -34.61 -25.50
N GLY A 211 17.08 -33.91 -25.94
CA GLY A 211 17.16 -32.54 -26.43
C GLY A 211 17.69 -31.57 -25.36
N GLY A 212 17.22 -31.72 -24.12
CA GLY A 212 17.67 -30.90 -23.00
C GLY A 212 19.12 -31.12 -22.62
N ALA A 213 19.64 -32.35 -22.73
CA ALA A 213 21.06 -32.63 -22.51
C ALA A 213 21.94 -31.93 -23.56
N ILE A 214 21.56 -31.99 -24.85
CA ILE A 214 22.30 -31.35 -25.94
C ILE A 214 22.27 -29.83 -25.80
N VAL A 215 21.08 -29.25 -25.57
CA VAL A 215 20.90 -27.80 -25.41
C VAL A 215 21.68 -27.30 -24.19
N SER A 216 21.63 -28.00 -23.06
CA SER A 216 22.36 -27.61 -21.85
C SER A 216 23.87 -27.73 -22.02
N ALA A 217 24.37 -28.74 -22.75
CA ALA A 217 25.80 -28.88 -23.01
C ALA A 217 26.35 -27.77 -23.91
N LEU A 218 25.57 -27.33 -24.92
CA LEU A 218 25.99 -26.29 -25.87
C LEU A 218 25.80 -24.87 -25.34
N LEU A 219 24.63 -24.58 -24.76
CA LEU A 219 24.27 -23.22 -24.32
C LEU A 219 24.59 -22.98 -22.84
N GLY A 220 24.72 -24.01 -22.02
CA GLY A 220 25.00 -23.90 -20.58
C GLY A 220 26.29 -23.13 -20.29
N PRO A 221 27.44 -23.46 -20.90
CA PRO A 221 28.68 -22.71 -20.71
C PRO A 221 28.57 -21.23 -21.12
N LEU A 222 27.81 -20.95 -22.19
CA LEU A 222 27.56 -19.58 -22.66
C LEU A 222 26.65 -18.81 -21.69
N ALA A 223 25.71 -19.49 -21.03
CA ALA A 223 24.84 -18.90 -20.01
C ALA A 223 25.58 -18.57 -18.70
N THR A 224 26.77 -19.13 -18.46
CA THR A 224 27.60 -18.80 -17.29
C THR A 224 28.04 -17.33 -17.29
N ALA A 225 28.42 -16.78 -18.46
CA ALA A 225 28.88 -15.40 -18.55
C ALA A 225 27.83 -14.36 -18.08
N PRO A 226 26.56 -14.37 -18.56
CA PRO A 226 25.54 -13.46 -18.06
C PRO A 226 25.16 -13.76 -16.60
N LEU A 227 25.21 -15.02 -16.13
CA LEU A 227 24.96 -15.34 -14.71
C LEU A 227 26.02 -14.73 -13.79
N VAL A 228 27.30 -14.85 -14.14
CA VAL A 228 28.40 -14.21 -13.41
C VAL A 228 28.25 -12.68 -13.48
N GLY A 229 27.94 -12.13 -14.65
CA GLY A 229 27.67 -10.70 -14.82
C GLY A 229 26.54 -10.19 -13.92
N CYS A 230 25.40 -10.88 -13.90
CA CYS A 230 24.26 -10.54 -13.03
C CYS A 230 24.59 -10.62 -11.53
N THR A 231 25.58 -11.43 -11.14
CA THR A 231 25.99 -11.61 -9.74
C THR A 231 27.03 -10.58 -9.31
N VAL A 232 28.06 -10.36 -10.13
CA VAL A 232 29.20 -9.50 -9.79
C VAL A 232 28.94 -8.03 -10.17
N PHE A 233 28.22 -7.80 -11.27
CA PHE A 233 27.93 -6.46 -11.81
C PHE A 233 26.44 -6.32 -12.15
N PRO A 234 25.53 -6.43 -11.15
CA PRO A 234 24.08 -6.48 -11.38
C PRO A 234 23.58 -5.27 -12.18
N ASN A 235 24.03 -4.06 -11.83
CA ASN A 235 23.63 -2.83 -12.50
C ASN A 235 24.12 -2.71 -13.94
N ALA A 236 25.40 -2.98 -14.19
CA ALA A 236 25.95 -2.90 -15.54
C ALA A 236 25.27 -3.92 -16.45
N THR A 237 25.03 -5.12 -15.92
CA THR A 237 24.35 -6.21 -16.62
C THR A 237 22.87 -5.87 -16.85
N ALA A 238 22.18 -5.28 -15.88
CA ALA A 238 20.81 -4.80 -16.02
C ALA A 238 20.69 -3.70 -17.09
N ARG A 239 21.63 -2.74 -17.13
CA ARG A 239 21.70 -1.70 -18.17
C ARG A 239 21.91 -2.30 -19.55
N LEU A 240 22.82 -3.28 -19.69
CA LEU A 240 23.06 -3.99 -20.94
C LEU A 240 21.82 -4.76 -21.40
N HIS A 241 21.16 -5.50 -20.49
CA HIS A 241 19.92 -6.20 -20.76
C HIS A 241 18.78 -5.24 -21.13
N SER A 242 18.67 -4.09 -20.47
CA SER A 242 17.68 -3.06 -20.77
C SER A 242 17.90 -2.49 -22.18
N ALA A 243 19.15 -2.17 -22.53
CA ALA A 243 19.52 -1.74 -23.88
C ALA A 243 19.19 -2.82 -24.93
N ALA A 244 19.51 -4.09 -24.66
CA ALA A 244 19.16 -5.22 -25.53
C ALA A 244 17.64 -5.40 -25.67
N ARG A 245 16.88 -5.24 -24.57
CA ARG A 245 15.41 -5.29 -24.58
C ARG A 245 14.81 -4.12 -25.35
N HIS A 246 15.45 -2.96 -25.38
CA HIS A 246 14.93 -1.78 -26.09
C HIS A 246 14.71 -2.02 -27.59
N PHE A 247 15.49 -2.92 -28.19
CA PHE A 247 15.32 -3.32 -29.60
C PHE A 247 13.96 -3.98 -29.87
N VAL A 248 13.33 -4.59 -28.87
CA VAL A 248 12.06 -5.34 -29.00
C VAL A 248 10.93 -4.79 -28.10
N ALA A 249 11.28 -3.91 -27.16
CA ALA A 249 10.35 -3.19 -26.31
C ALA A 249 9.44 -2.28 -27.16
N PRO A 250 8.17 -2.10 -26.78
CA PRO A 250 7.26 -1.17 -27.46
C PRO A 250 7.86 0.23 -27.66
N PRO A 251 7.38 1.01 -28.64
CA PRO A 251 7.75 2.42 -28.76
C PRO A 251 7.50 3.17 -27.44
N ARG A 252 8.37 4.13 -27.12
CA ARG A 252 8.25 4.94 -25.89
C ARG A 252 7.10 5.94 -25.97
N VAL A 253 6.73 6.36 -27.18
CA VAL A 253 5.63 7.29 -27.42
C VAL A 253 4.43 6.46 -27.88
N SER A 254 3.34 6.54 -27.13
CA SER A 254 2.10 5.83 -27.34
C SER A 254 0.94 6.77 -27.03
N ARG A 255 -0.30 6.36 -27.29
CA ARG A 255 -1.50 7.03 -26.76
C ARG A 255 -2.48 6.02 -26.18
N LEU A 256 -3.25 6.46 -25.21
CA LEU A 256 -4.39 5.71 -24.72
C LEU A 256 -5.60 6.00 -25.63
N LYS A 257 -6.26 4.93 -26.06
CA LYS A 257 -7.58 5.03 -26.68
C LYS A 257 -8.63 5.19 -25.60
N LEU A 258 -9.11 6.43 -25.44
CA LEU A 258 -10.07 6.81 -24.41
C LEU A 258 -11.44 7.20 -24.95
N ASP A 259 -11.55 7.57 -26.22
CA ASP A 259 -12.82 7.95 -26.82
C ASP A 259 -13.63 6.73 -27.29
N ARG A 260 -14.90 6.71 -26.88
CA ARG A 260 -15.93 5.78 -27.32
C ARG A 260 -17.18 6.57 -27.72
N ASP A 261 -17.80 6.18 -28.84
CA ASP A 261 -19.05 6.78 -29.28
C ASP A 261 -20.22 6.45 -28.32
N GLU A 262 -21.19 7.36 -28.21
CA GLU A 262 -22.30 7.26 -27.26
C GLU A 262 -23.27 6.09 -27.58
N ASP A 263 -23.36 5.68 -28.83
CA ASP A 263 -24.24 4.62 -29.32
C ASP A 263 -23.68 3.20 -29.08
N GLN A 264 -22.40 3.08 -28.78
CA GLN A 264 -21.75 1.79 -28.53
C GLN A 264 -21.77 1.45 -27.04
N PRO A 265 -22.04 0.20 -26.63
CA PRO A 265 -21.83 -0.21 -25.24
C PRO A 265 -20.33 -0.35 -24.93
N PRO A 266 -19.89 -0.21 -23.67
CA PRO A 266 -18.50 -0.46 -23.29
C PRO A 266 -18.16 -1.95 -23.40
N GLY A 267 -16.98 -2.26 -23.95
CA GLY A 267 -16.58 -3.63 -24.23
C GLY A 267 -15.16 -3.75 -24.81
N PRO A 268 -14.65 -4.99 -24.96
CA PRO A 268 -13.30 -5.23 -25.47
C PRO A 268 -13.16 -5.10 -27.00
N GLU A 269 -14.29 -5.05 -27.72
CA GLU A 269 -14.31 -5.03 -29.19
C GLU A 269 -13.94 -3.65 -29.76
N PRO A 270 -13.45 -3.58 -31.02
CA PRO A 270 -13.21 -2.31 -31.69
C PRO A 270 -14.46 -1.41 -31.71
N GLY A 271 -14.32 -0.16 -31.28
CA GLY A 271 -15.43 0.79 -31.16
C GLY A 271 -16.10 0.80 -29.79
N GLN A 272 -15.89 -0.22 -28.96
CA GLN A 272 -16.43 -0.33 -27.60
C GLN A 272 -15.41 0.01 -26.50
N VAL A 273 -14.14 0.21 -26.87
CA VAL A 273 -13.04 0.60 -25.98
C VAL A 273 -13.11 2.10 -25.69
N GLY A 274 -12.84 2.48 -24.44
CA GLY A 274 -12.84 3.86 -23.98
C GLY A 274 -14.12 4.25 -23.25
N PHE A 275 -14.39 5.55 -23.26
CA PHE A 275 -15.40 6.24 -22.48
C PHE A 275 -16.11 7.29 -23.35
N THR A 276 -17.36 7.56 -23.02
CA THR A 276 -18.04 8.76 -23.49
C THR A 276 -17.51 10.00 -22.77
N VAL A 277 -17.73 11.18 -23.34
CA VAL A 277 -17.35 12.46 -22.70
C VAL A 277 -18.02 12.63 -21.33
N GLU A 278 -19.28 12.22 -21.20
CA GLU A 278 -20.01 12.31 -19.93
C GLU A 278 -19.42 11.39 -18.86
N GLU A 279 -19.02 10.17 -19.23
CA GLU A 279 -18.33 9.25 -18.33
C GLU A 279 -16.97 9.78 -17.89
N MET A 280 -16.19 10.35 -18.82
CA MET A 280 -14.92 10.99 -18.51
C MET A 280 -15.10 12.19 -17.58
N ALA A 281 -16.11 13.03 -17.80
CA ALA A 281 -16.43 14.16 -16.93
C ALA A 281 -16.86 13.71 -15.54
N ARG A 282 -17.74 12.70 -15.46
CA ARG A 282 -18.15 12.10 -14.18
C ARG A 282 -16.95 11.56 -13.41
N MET A 283 -16.07 10.78 -14.04
CA MET A 283 -14.90 10.18 -13.38
C MET A 283 -13.86 11.24 -13.01
N GLY A 284 -13.46 12.10 -13.96
CA GLY A 284 -12.48 13.15 -13.74
C GLY A 284 -12.90 14.14 -12.66
N GLY A 285 -14.16 14.58 -12.69
CA GLY A 285 -14.73 15.44 -11.66
C GLY A 285 -14.80 14.76 -10.30
N LYS A 286 -15.12 13.45 -10.27
CA LYS A 286 -15.13 12.68 -9.01
C LYS A 286 -13.74 12.63 -8.36
N ILE A 287 -12.68 12.38 -9.12
CA ILE A 287 -11.29 12.35 -8.60
C ILE A 287 -10.97 13.62 -7.81
N LEU A 288 -11.28 14.77 -8.40
CA LEU A 288 -10.97 16.08 -7.84
C LEU A 288 -11.84 16.39 -6.60
N ARG A 289 -13.14 16.10 -6.66
CA ARG A 289 -14.05 16.29 -5.52
C ARG A 289 -13.72 15.37 -4.35
N ASP A 290 -13.39 14.10 -4.61
CA ASP A 290 -13.07 13.10 -3.56
C ASP A 290 -11.90 13.55 -2.68
N ILE A 291 -10.90 14.22 -3.26
CA ILE A 291 -9.70 14.69 -2.54
C ILE A 291 -9.80 16.13 -2.05
N GLY A 292 -10.89 16.85 -2.35
CA GLY A 292 -11.07 18.26 -2.02
C GLY A 292 -10.34 19.25 -2.95
N LEU A 293 -9.79 18.80 -4.09
CA LEU A 293 -9.13 19.66 -5.08
C LEU A 293 -10.16 20.28 -6.04
N VAL A 294 -10.96 21.21 -5.52
CA VAL A 294 -12.05 21.86 -6.28
C VAL A 294 -11.76 23.31 -6.66
N SER A 295 -10.66 23.87 -6.16
CA SER A 295 -10.22 25.25 -6.40
C SER A 295 -8.69 25.38 -6.22
N SER A 296 -8.15 26.56 -6.51
CA SER A 296 -6.73 26.88 -6.33
C SER A 296 -5.77 25.91 -7.04
N PHE A 297 -6.09 25.60 -8.30
CA PHE A 297 -5.28 24.69 -9.10
C PHE A 297 -3.89 25.28 -9.39
N ALA A 298 -2.86 24.45 -9.24
CA ALA A 298 -1.51 24.75 -9.67
C ALA A 298 -1.42 24.81 -11.22
N PRO A 299 -0.40 25.47 -11.78
CA PRO A 299 -0.11 25.41 -13.21
C PRO A 299 0.12 23.98 -13.72
N ILE A 300 0.68 23.11 -12.87
CA ILE A 300 0.87 21.68 -13.14
C ILE A 300 0.29 20.86 -11.98
N VAL A 301 -0.57 19.91 -12.33
CA VAL A 301 -1.10 18.91 -11.40
C VAL A 301 -0.63 17.54 -11.86
N VAL A 302 0.08 16.81 -11.01
CA VAL A 302 0.58 15.46 -11.35
C VAL A 302 -0.32 14.42 -10.71
N LEU A 303 -0.97 13.58 -11.52
CA LEU A 303 -1.56 12.33 -11.05
C LEU A 303 -0.47 11.26 -11.10
N MET A 304 -0.10 10.72 -9.96
CA MET A 304 1.05 9.83 -9.81
C MET A 304 0.61 8.47 -9.29
N GLY A 305 0.44 7.53 -10.22
CA GLY A 305 0.32 6.12 -9.86
C GLY A 305 1.65 5.60 -9.34
N HIS A 306 1.65 4.41 -8.76
CA HIS A 306 2.91 3.78 -8.34
C HIS A 306 3.03 2.34 -8.84
N GLY A 307 4.28 1.89 -8.88
CA GLY A 307 4.69 0.53 -9.16
C GLY A 307 5.99 0.23 -8.43
N SER A 308 6.53 -0.97 -8.66
CA SER A 308 7.81 -1.38 -8.09
C SER A 308 8.53 -2.30 -9.06
N SER A 309 9.84 -2.14 -9.16
CA SER A 309 10.71 -3.03 -9.94
C SER A 309 11.52 -3.92 -8.99
N CYS A 310 11.50 -5.22 -9.25
CA CYS A 310 12.40 -6.19 -8.62
C CYS A 310 12.59 -7.39 -9.56
N VAL A 311 13.84 -7.85 -9.69
CA VAL A 311 14.17 -9.03 -10.50
C VAL A 311 13.80 -10.34 -9.79
N ASN A 312 14.09 -10.49 -8.49
CA ASN A 312 13.77 -11.68 -7.69
C ASN A 312 12.38 -11.58 -7.04
N ASN A 313 11.33 -11.78 -7.84
CA ASN A 313 9.99 -11.37 -7.43
C ASN A 313 8.86 -12.41 -7.61
N PRO A 314 8.90 -13.56 -6.90
CA PRO A 314 7.73 -14.45 -6.80
C PRO A 314 6.48 -13.76 -6.23
N HIS A 315 6.68 -12.66 -5.49
CA HIS A 315 5.64 -11.88 -4.80
C HIS A 315 5.39 -10.52 -5.46
N LYS A 316 5.51 -10.45 -6.80
CA LYS A 316 5.50 -9.18 -7.54
C LYS A 316 4.28 -8.30 -7.26
N SER A 317 3.11 -8.89 -7.20
CA SER A 317 1.86 -8.19 -6.90
C SER A 317 1.86 -7.51 -5.52
N ALA A 318 2.60 -8.04 -4.53
CA ALA A 318 2.67 -7.47 -3.19
C ALA A 318 3.46 -6.14 -3.13
N TYR A 319 4.38 -5.92 -4.07
CA TYR A 319 5.13 -4.66 -4.18
C TYR A 319 4.42 -3.60 -5.02
N HIS A 320 3.47 -4.02 -5.84
CA HIS A 320 2.67 -3.13 -6.67
C HIS A 320 1.52 -2.48 -5.88
N CYS A 321 0.62 -1.79 -6.57
CA CYS A 321 -0.46 -1.07 -5.94
C CYS A 321 -1.57 -2.03 -5.48
N GLY A 322 -1.82 -2.10 -4.17
CA GLY A 322 -2.95 -2.86 -3.62
C GLY A 322 -4.31 -2.37 -4.12
N ALA A 323 -4.45 -1.05 -4.32
CA ALA A 323 -5.65 -0.45 -4.91
C ALA A 323 -5.81 -0.70 -6.42
N CYS A 324 -4.81 -1.29 -7.08
CA CYS A 324 -4.90 -1.74 -8.48
C CYS A 324 -4.77 -3.27 -8.59
N SER A 325 -5.19 -4.03 -7.55
CA SER A 325 -5.11 -5.50 -7.52
C SER A 325 -3.68 -6.05 -7.73
N GLY A 326 -2.67 -5.37 -7.22
CA GLY A 326 -1.26 -5.72 -7.42
C GLY A 326 -0.74 -5.38 -8.82
N GLY A 327 -1.46 -4.52 -9.56
CA GLY A 327 -1.03 -3.91 -10.80
C GLY A 327 -0.32 -2.58 -10.62
N ILE A 328 0.18 -2.03 -11.71
CA ILE A 328 0.89 -0.73 -11.75
C ILE A 328 -0.14 0.37 -12.02
N GLY A 329 -0.19 1.40 -11.16
CA GLY A 329 -1.18 2.48 -11.25
C GLY A 329 -0.95 3.52 -12.36
N ALA A 330 0.12 3.36 -13.16
CA ALA A 330 0.52 4.31 -14.21
C ALA A 330 -0.58 4.56 -15.24
N ALA A 331 -1.27 3.50 -15.69
CA ALA A 331 -2.30 3.60 -16.71
C ALA A 331 -3.53 4.37 -16.21
N ASN A 332 -3.95 4.17 -14.96
CA ASN A 332 -5.05 4.93 -14.35
C ASN A 332 -4.68 6.41 -14.22
N ALA A 333 -3.47 6.71 -13.73
CA ALA A 333 -2.97 8.08 -13.59
C ALA A 333 -2.93 8.81 -14.94
N ARG A 334 -2.40 8.15 -15.97
CA ARG A 334 -2.36 8.66 -17.34
C ARG A 334 -3.77 8.86 -17.92
N THR A 335 -4.69 7.93 -17.66
CA THR A 335 -6.10 8.04 -18.07
C THR A 335 -6.77 9.26 -17.43
N GLY A 336 -6.63 9.43 -16.11
CA GLY A 336 -7.20 10.58 -15.39
C GLY A 336 -6.64 11.91 -15.87
N ALA A 337 -5.33 11.99 -16.11
CA ALA A 337 -4.70 13.21 -16.62
C ALA A 337 -5.21 13.56 -18.03
N ALA A 338 -5.34 12.56 -18.90
CA ALA A 338 -5.89 12.76 -20.25
C ALA A 338 -7.35 13.22 -20.21
N MET A 339 -8.19 12.62 -19.36
CA MET A 339 -9.60 13.04 -19.16
C MET A 339 -9.68 14.51 -18.71
N LEU A 340 -8.87 14.90 -17.71
CA LEU A 340 -8.89 16.25 -17.14
C LEU A 340 -8.27 17.32 -18.06
N ASN A 341 -7.53 16.91 -19.08
CA ASN A 341 -7.00 17.80 -20.12
C ASN A 341 -7.94 17.92 -21.34
N ASP A 342 -8.96 17.07 -21.48
CA ASP A 342 -9.89 17.15 -22.60
C ASP A 342 -10.81 18.38 -22.48
N SER A 343 -10.82 19.22 -23.52
CA SER A 343 -11.62 20.46 -23.52
C SER A 343 -13.13 20.22 -23.41
N ARG A 344 -13.64 19.10 -23.95
CA ARG A 344 -15.06 18.72 -23.87
C ARG A 344 -15.40 18.35 -22.44
N VAL A 345 -14.52 17.61 -21.77
CA VAL A 345 -14.66 17.25 -20.35
C VAL A 345 -14.61 18.49 -19.47
N ARG A 346 -13.64 19.39 -19.69
CA ARG A 346 -13.55 20.65 -18.92
C ARG A 346 -14.80 21.52 -19.04
N ARG A 347 -15.42 21.59 -20.22
CA ARG A 347 -16.69 22.31 -20.41
C ARG A 347 -17.82 21.71 -19.56
N ARG A 348 -17.96 20.37 -19.55
CA ARG A 348 -18.94 19.67 -18.71
C ARG A 348 -18.68 19.86 -17.22
N LEU A 349 -17.42 19.84 -16.80
CA LEU A 349 -17.06 20.10 -15.40
C LEU A 349 -17.41 21.53 -14.97
N ALA A 350 -17.17 22.51 -15.85
CA ALA A 350 -17.54 23.90 -15.60
C ALA A 350 -19.07 24.09 -15.48
N GLU A 351 -19.87 23.39 -16.29
CA GLU A 351 -21.34 23.34 -16.16
C GLU A 351 -21.78 22.80 -14.78
N GLN A 352 -20.97 21.94 -14.17
CA GLN A 352 -21.17 21.38 -12.83
C GLN A 352 -20.49 22.18 -11.71
N GLY A 353 -20.05 23.41 -11.98
CA GLY A 353 -19.42 24.30 -11.00
C GLY A 353 -17.95 24.00 -10.68
N LEU A 354 -17.31 23.05 -11.38
CA LEU A 354 -15.89 22.74 -11.22
C LEU A 354 -15.08 23.33 -12.37
N VAL A 355 -14.54 24.54 -12.17
CA VAL A 355 -13.76 25.24 -13.19
C VAL A 355 -12.27 24.94 -13.02
N ILE A 356 -11.71 24.28 -14.03
CA ILE A 356 -10.26 24.06 -14.14
C ILE A 356 -9.66 25.18 -15.00
N PRO A 357 -8.69 25.95 -14.49
CA PRO A 357 -8.07 27.03 -15.27
C PRO A 357 -7.35 26.55 -16.54
N ASP A 358 -7.30 27.39 -17.57
CA ASP A 358 -6.64 27.08 -18.85
C ASP A 358 -5.11 26.96 -18.72
N GLU A 359 -4.53 27.62 -17.71
CA GLU A 359 -3.13 27.50 -17.34
C GLU A 359 -2.79 26.13 -16.73
N THR A 360 -3.75 25.47 -16.07
CA THR A 360 -3.54 24.19 -15.40
C THR A 360 -3.43 23.06 -16.42
N HIS A 361 -2.36 22.29 -16.33
CA HIS A 361 -2.15 21.09 -17.12
C HIS A 361 -1.95 19.87 -16.21
N PHE A 362 -2.68 18.78 -16.48
CA PHE A 362 -2.55 17.53 -15.75
C PHE A 362 -1.49 16.64 -16.40
N LEU A 363 -0.61 16.06 -15.59
CA LEU A 363 0.39 15.09 -16.05
C LEU A 363 0.15 13.74 -15.40
N GLY A 364 0.11 12.70 -16.23
CA GLY A 364 0.17 11.32 -15.73
C GLY A 364 1.62 10.94 -15.44
N ALA A 365 1.89 10.38 -14.27
CA ALA A 365 3.18 9.88 -13.88
C ALA A 365 3.09 8.54 -13.14
N MET A 366 4.23 7.84 -13.05
CA MET A 366 4.41 6.68 -12.23
C MET A 366 5.64 6.82 -11.34
N HIS A 367 5.45 6.68 -10.04
CA HIS A 367 6.55 6.53 -9.08
C HIS A 367 6.92 5.04 -8.95
N ASN A 368 8.16 4.68 -9.26
CA ASN A 368 8.69 3.36 -8.96
C ASN A 368 9.22 3.35 -7.52
N THR A 369 8.38 2.90 -6.60
CA THR A 369 8.70 2.78 -5.17
C THR A 369 9.89 1.87 -4.85
N GLY A 370 10.34 1.01 -5.76
CA GLY A 370 11.60 0.28 -5.56
C GLY A 370 12.83 1.16 -5.79
N THR A 371 12.86 1.90 -6.91
CA THR A 371 14.04 2.64 -7.38
C THR A 371 13.99 4.15 -7.12
N ASP A 372 12.87 4.67 -6.60
CA ASP A 372 12.51 6.09 -6.55
C ASP A 372 12.57 6.83 -7.91
N GLU A 373 12.43 6.10 -9.02
CA GLU A 373 12.37 6.70 -10.35
C GLU A 373 10.94 7.17 -10.67
N ILE A 374 10.81 8.38 -11.21
CA ILE A 374 9.52 8.92 -11.68
C ILE A 374 9.50 8.92 -13.21
N MET A 375 8.52 8.22 -13.77
CA MET A 375 8.25 8.19 -15.20
C MET A 375 7.05 9.08 -15.53
N PHE A 376 7.26 10.08 -16.38
CA PHE A 376 6.19 10.93 -16.91
C PHE A 376 5.69 10.40 -18.25
N TYR A 377 4.39 10.57 -18.50
CA TYR A 377 3.75 10.17 -19.74
C TYR A 377 3.24 11.39 -20.52
N ASP A 378 3.14 11.25 -21.84
CA ASP A 378 2.53 12.22 -22.76
C ASP A 378 3.13 13.64 -22.70
N LEU A 379 4.43 13.76 -22.42
CA LEU A 379 5.12 15.04 -22.31
C LEU A 379 5.10 15.85 -23.60
N GLU A 380 4.91 15.21 -24.76
CA GLU A 380 4.72 15.87 -26.04
C GLU A 380 3.42 16.68 -26.14
N LEU A 381 2.46 16.44 -25.24
CA LEU A 381 1.21 17.20 -25.13
C LEU A 381 1.33 18.42 -24.20
N LEU A 382 2.44 18.54 -23.47
CA LEU A 382 2.65 19.64 -22.54
C LEU A 382 2.76 20.98 -23.30
N PRO A 383 1.96 22.00 -22.96
CA PRO A 383 2.09 23.31 -23.58
C PRO A 383 3.49 23.90 -23.36
N GLY A 384 4.10 24.48 -24.40
CA GLY A 384 5.46 25.04 -24.33
C GLY A 384 5.67 26.11 -23.25
N ARG A 385 4.58 26.80 -22.84
CA ARG A 385 4.60 27.74 -21.70
C ARG A 385 4.94 27.08 -20.35
N GLN A 386 4.65 25.78 -20.21
CA GLN A 386 4.86 25.01 -18.97
C GLN A 386 6.25 24.35 -18.89
N THR A 387 7.06 24.39 -19.95
CA THR A 387 8.38 23.72 -19.96
C THR A 387 9.30 24.21 -18.85
N LYS A 388 9.30 25.51 -18.54
CA LYS A 388 10.10 26.07 -17.43
C LYS A 388 9.63 25.56 -16.07
N ASN A 389 8.31 25.42 -15.87
CA ASN A 389 7.75 24.89 -14.64
C ASN A 389 8.08 23.40 -14.50
N LEU A 390 7.99 22.62 -15.58
CA LEU A 390 8.37 21.21 -15.57
C LEU A 390 9.82 21.00 -15.15
N LEU A 391 10.77 21.82 -15.62
CA LEU A 391 12.18 21.71 -15.22
C LEU A 391 12.35 21.93 -13.71
N LYS A 392 11.76 22.99 -13.15
CA LYS A 392 11.78 23.24 -11.70
C LYS A 392 11.15 22.09 -10.90
N ILE A 393 10.03 21.58 -11.37
CA ILE A 393 9.31 20.47 -10.73
C ILE A 393 10.15 19.19 -10.74
N ARG A 394 10.89 18.91 -11.81
CA ARG A 394 11.80 17.77 -11.86
C ARG A 394 12.92 17.86 -10.83
N ASP A 395 13.46 19.05 -10.60
CA ASP A 395 14.49 19.25 -9.58
C ASP A 395 13.94 19.00 -8.17
N ILE A 396 12.75 19.52 -7.87
CA ILE A 396 12.04 19.29 -6.60
C ILE A 396 11.77 17.78 -6.39
N LEU A 397 11.21 17.12 -7.40
CA LEU A 397 10.91 15.70 -7.35
C LEU A 397 12.17 14.85 -7.21
N SER A 398 13.24 15.16 -7.95
CA SER A 398 14.52 14.45 -7.86
C SER A 398 15.09 14.55 -6.45
N ARG A 399 15.07 15.74 -5.85
CA ARG A 399 15.56 15.92 -4.49
C ARG A 399 14.70 15.17 -3.46
N ALA A 400 13.38 15.19 -3.61
CA ALA A 400 12.49 14.42 -2.75
C ALA A 400 12.73 12.91 -2.89
N CYS A 401 13.00 12.41 -4.10
CA CYS A 401 13.37 11.01 -4.34
C CYS A 401 14.68 10.64 -3.63
N GLU A 402 15.73 11.45 -3.71
CA GLU A 402 17.01 11.21 -3.02
C GLU A 402 16.83 11.09 -1.50
N LEU A 403 16.09 12.02 -0.91
CA LEU A 403 15.80 12.01 0.53
C LEU A 403 14.91 10.81 0.92
N ASN A 404 13.93 10.46 0.07
CA ASN A 404 13.09 9.29 0.27
C ASN A 404 13.91 8.00 0.24
N ALA A 405 14.83 7.85 -0.72
CA ALA A 405 15.75 6.71 -0.80
C ALA A 405 16.62 6.61 0.46
N GLN A 406 17.12 7.74 0.93
CA GLN A 406 17.96 7.83 2.12
C GLN A 406 17.20 7.33 3.36
N GLU A 407 15.98 7.81 3.61
CA GLU A 407 15.17 7.37 4.75
C GLU A 407 14.91 5.86 4.70
N ARG A 408 14.70 5.29 3.50
CA ARG A 408 14.52 3.84 3.34
C ARG A 408 15.79 3.06 3.66
N CYS A 409 16.96 3.57 3.26
CA CYS A 409 18.24 2.95 3.55
C CYS A 409 18.46 2.76 5.06
N ARG A 410 17.89 3.61 5.92
CA ARG A 410 17.94 3.39 7.37
C ARG A 410 17.37 2.03 7.81
N ARG A 411 16.45 1.43 7.05
CA ARG A 411 15.86 0.10 7.34
C ARG A 411 16.62 -1.06 6.70
N PHE A 412 17.58 -0.80 5.82
CA PHE A 412 18.37 -1.85 5.19
C PHE A 412 19.65 -2.11 5.99
N GLU A 413 19.80 -3.34 6.48
CA GLU A 413 21.02 -3.74 7.19
C GLU A 413 22.30 -3.60 6.35
N SER A 414 22.17 -3.66 5.02
CA SER A 414 23.27 -3.49 4.07
C SER A 414 23.67 -2.04 3.80
N ALA A 415 22.97 -1.06 4.37
CA ALA A 415 23.24 0.36 4.17
C ALA A 415 23.74 0.99 5.47
N ASP A 416 24.74 1.86 5.36
CA ASP A 416 25.21 2.69 6.47
C ASP A 416 24.14 3.71 6.88
N PHE A 417 24.11 4.10 8.16
CA PHE A 417 23.16 5.09 8.67
C PHE A 417 23.34 6.47 8.04
N ASP A 418 24.60 6.85 7.80
CA ASP A 418 24.99 8.16 7.29
C ASP A 418 25.25 8.11 5.77
N ILE A 419 24.60 7.18 5.06
CA ILE A 419 24.66 7.16 3.60
C ILE A 419 24.09 8.47 3.05
N GLU A 420 24.85 9.13 2.19
CA GLU A 420 24.42 10.38 1.56
C GLU A 420 23.23 10.12 0.59
N PRO A 421 22.30 11.07 0.42
CA PRO A 421 21.10 10.87 -0.38
C PRO A 421 21.36 10.37 -1.82
N GLU A 422 22.38 10.89 -2.48
CA GLU A 422 22.74 10.49 -3.85
C GLU A 422 23.29 9.05 -3.89
N ALA A 423 24.07 8.65 -2.86
CA ALA A 423 24.57 7.29 -2.72
C ALA A 423 23.44 6.32 -2.34
N ALA A 424 22.48 6.76 -1.53
CA ALA A 424 21.29 6.00 -1.17
C ALA A 424 20.43 5.70 -2.39
N MET A 425 20.28 6.66 -3.30
CA MET A 425 19.58 6.47 -4.58
C MET A 425 20.21 5.34 -5.40
N VAL A 426 21.55 5.31 -5.52
CA VAL A 426 22.25 4.22 -6.17
C VAL A 426 22.02 2.91 -5.41
N HIS A 427 22.16 2.91 -4.09
CA HIS A 427 21.96 1.72 -3.26
C HIS A 427 20.59 1.07 -3.48
N VAL A 428 19.49 1.84 -3.45
CA VAL A 428 18.14 1.28 -3.67
C VAL A 428 17.96 0.76 -5.10
N GLN A 429 18.55 1.42 -6.10
CA GLN A 429 18.52 0.95 -7.49
C GLN A 429 19.25 -0.40 -7.63
N ASP A 430 20.46 -0.53 -7.09
CA ASP A 430 21.25 -1.77 -7.11
C ASP A 430 20.50 -2.93 -6.46
N ARG A 431 19.85 -2.68 -5.31
CA ARG A 431 19.03 -3.67 -4.61
C ARG A 431 17.92 -4.23 -5.47
N THR A 432 17.23 -3.40 -6.26
CA THR A 432 16.15 -3.87 -7.15
C THR A 432 16.63 -4.79 -8.29
N GLN A 433 17.90 -4.65 -8.69
CA GLN A 433 18.51 -5.41 -9.79
C GLN A 433 19.28 -6.65 -9.31
N ASN A 434 19.55 -6.76 -8.01
CA ASN A 434 20.29 -7.88 -7.45
C ASN A 434 19.40 -9.13 -7.29
N LEU A 435 19.74 -10.21 -8.00
CA LEU A 435 19.04 -11.50 -7.92
C LEU A 435 19.09 -12.14 -6.52
N ALA A 436 20.17 -11.92 -5.78
CA ALA A 436 20.34 -12.45 -4.43
C ALA A 436 19.55 -11.63 -3.39
N GLU A 437 19.05 -10.44 -3.76
CA GLU A 437 18.33 -9.60 -2.83
C GLU A 437 16.93 -10.17 -2.54
N THR A 438 16.70 -10.49 -1.28
CA THR A 438 15.41 -11.04 -0.81
C THR A 438 14.44 -9.93 -0.43
N ARG A 439 14.95 -8.73 -0.13
CA ARG A 439 14.28 -7.51 0.33
C ARG A 439 14.58 -6.33 -0.59
N PRO A 440 14.17 -6.37 -1.87
CA PRO A 440 14.42 -5.27 -2.81
C PRO A 440 13.92 -3.92 -2.26
N GLU A 441 12.78 -3.96 -1.58
CA GLU A 441 12.21 -2.93 -0.72
C GLU A 441 11.34 -3.63 0.34
N TYR A 442 10.71 -2.87 1.24
CA TYR A 442 9.82 -3.40 2.28
C TYR A 442 8.32 -3.33 1.95
N GLY A 443 7.92 -2.80 0.78
CA GLY A 443 6.50 -2.67 0.44
C GLY A 443 5.73 -1.84 1.48
N ASN A 444 4.53 -2.28 1.85
CA ASN A 444 3.73 -1.68 2.93
C ASN A 444 4.06 -2.28 4.32
N CYS A 445 5.23 -2.88 4.51
CA CYS A 445 5.66 -3.34 5.83
C CYS A 445 5.62 -2.15 6.82
N THR A 446 5.38 -2.44 8.10
CA THR A 446 5.26 -1.44 9.18
C THR A 446 3.99 -0.58 9.19
N ASN A 447 3.08 -0.74 8.23
CA ASN A 447 1.79 -0.01 8.23
C ASN A 447 1.02 -0.22 9.55
N SER A 448 0.50 0.86 10.12
CA SER A 448 -0.21 0.83 11.41
C SER A 448 -1.31 1.87 11.56
N MET A 449 -1.38 2.89 10.69
CA MET A 449 -2.50 3.82 10.66
C MET A 449 -2.94 4.18 9.24
N CYS A 450 -4.17 4.70 9.13
CA CYS A 450 -4.70 5.35 7.94
C CYS A 450 -5.37 6.65 8.36
N PHE A 451 -4.91 7.77 7.78
CA PHE A 451 -5.54 9.07 7.96
C PHE A 451 -6.40 9.39 6.73
N VAL A 452 -7.66 9.79 6.98
CA VAL A 452 -8.61 10.23 5.95
C VAL A 452 -9.06 11.64 6.29
N GLY A 453 -8.62 12.64 5.54
CA GLY A 453 -8.94 14.05 5.83
C GLY A 453 -8.04 15.02 5.08
N ARG A 454 -8.11 16.30 5.46
CA ARG A 454 -7.36 17.38 4.84
C ARG A 454 -5.86 17.26 5.14
N ARG A 455 -5.01 17.39 4.12
CA ARG A 455 -3.54 17.23 4.27
C ARG A 455 -2.94 18.22 5.26
N GLU A 456 -3.44 19.45 5.31
CA GLU A 456 -2.98 20.52 6.19
C GLU A 456 -3.09 20.18 7.70
N ARG A 457 -3.95 19.23 8.08
CA ARG A 457 -4.14 18.78 9.47
C ARG A 457 -2.99 17.93 9.99
N ILE A 458 -2.19 17.37 9.08
CA ILE A 458 -1.09 16.43 9.37
C ILE A 458 0.19 16.76 8.58
N ARG A 459 0.25 17.91 7.90
CA ARG A 459 1.46 18.37 7.19
C ARG A 459 2.58 18.60 8.20
N GLY A 460 3.82 18.24 7.85
CA GLY A 460 4.95 18.35 8.79
C GLY A 460 4.95 17.33 9.92
N LEU A 461 3.95 16.43 10.03
CA LEU A 461 4.03 15.33 11.00
C LEU A 461 4.85 14.17 10.43
N TYR A 462 5.90 13.77 11.14
CA TYR A 462 6.68 12.56 10.82
C TYR A 462 5.91 11.32 11.29
N MET A 463 5.53 10.45 10.36
CA MET A 463 4.73 9.23 10.63
C MET A 463 5.49 7.93 10.28
N ASP A 464 6.79 8.03 10.03
CA ASP A 464 7.71 6.90 9.85
C ASP A 464 7.36 5.92 8.73
N ARG A 465 6.65 6.36 7.68
CA ARG A 465 6.12 5.51 6.59
C ARG A 465 5.12 4.46 7.06
N ARG A 466 4.42 4.72 8.15
CA ARG A 466 3.45 3.81 8.77
C ARG A 466 1.99 4.18 8.51
N SER A 467 1.76 5.25 7.76
CA SER A 467 0.43 5.81 7.53
C SER A 467 0.02 5.75 6.06
N PHE A 468 -1.13 5.12 5.80
CA PHE A 468 -1.86 5.35 4.56
C PHE A 468 -2.53 6.73 4.61
N LEU A 469 -2.43 7.53 3.54
CA LEU A 469 -2.99 8.89 3.53
C LEU A 469 -4.02 9.03 2.41
N GLN A 470 -5.27 9.24 2.77
CA GLN A 470 -6.36 9.60 1.86
C GLN A 470 -6.75 11.06 2.10
N SER A 471 -6.67 11.89 1.07
CA SER A 471 -7.20 13.25 1.11
C SER A 471 -8.72 13.21 1.02
N TYR A 472 -9.35 14.05 1.83
CA TYR A 472 -10.79 14.27 1.88
C TYR A 472 -11.03 15.65 2.52
N ASP A 473 -11.96 16.44 1.96
CA ASP A 473 -12.35 17.73 2.54
C ASP A 473 -13.83 17.72 2.94
N PRO A 474 -14.15 17.68 4.26
CA PRO A 474 -15.54 17.64 4.73
C PRO A 474 -16.35 18.87 4.35
N THR A 475 -15.71 20.00 4.04
CA THR A 475 -16.42 21.23 3.65
C THR A 475 -17.02 21.15 2.25
N THR A 476 -16.59 20.17 1.45
CA THR A 476 -17.08 19.95 0.08
C THR A 476 -18.07 18.79 -0.02
N ASP A 477 -18.32 18.07 1.07
CA ASP A 477 -19.24 16.94 1.11
C ASP A 477 -20.69 17.42 1.37
N ASP A 478 -21.65 16.57 1.03
CA ASP A 478 -23.06 16.84 1.26
C ASP A 478 -23.48 16.49 2.70
N GLU A 479 -24.72 16.84 3.06
CA GLU A 479 -25.30 16.56 4.39
C GLU A 479 -25.36 15.06 4.73
N ASN A 480 -25.26 14.18 3.73
CA ASN A 480 -25.25 12.74 3.88
C ASN A 480 -23.84 12.14 3.91
N SER A 481 -22.81 12.98 3.80
CA SER A 481 -21.41 12.57 3.69
C SER A 481 -21.17 11.58 2.55
N SER A 482 -21.81 11.80 1.39
CA SER A 482 -21.77 10.88 0.25
C SER A 482 -20.36 10.68 -0.31
N ILE A 483 -19.52 11.73 -0.34
CA ILE A 483 -18.13 11.64 -0.81
C ILE A 483 -17.34 10.77 0.16
N LEU A 484 -17.47 11.01 1.47
CA LEU A 484 -16.81 10.21 2.50
C LEU A 484 -17.27 8.74 2.44
N ALA A 485 -18.57 8.49 2.35
CA ALA A 485 -19.13 7.15 2.24
C ALA A 485 -18.56 6.38 1.04
N GLY A 486 -18.49 7.04 -0.12
CA GLY A 486 -17.88 6.48 -1.34
C GLY A 486 -16.39 6.20 -1.18
N THR A 487 -15.65 7.13 -0.59
CA THR A 487 -14.22 7.00 -0.31
C THR A 487 -13.92 5.84 0.64
N LEU A 488 -14.61 5.79 1.79
CA LEU A 488 -14.42 4.75 2.81
C LEU A 488 -14.82 3.35 2.34
N SER A 489 -15.77 3.25 1.41
CA SER A 489 -16.18 1.97 0.81
C SER A 489 -15.04 1.25 0.08
N ALA A 490 -14.05 1.99 -0.42
CA ALA A 490 -12.82 1.42 -0.97
C ALA A 490 -11.66 1.45 0.03
N VAL A 491 -11.47 2.57 0.74
CA VAL A 491 -10.30 2.79 1.60
C VAL A 491 -10.25 1.81 2.77
N ILE A 492 -11.37 1.61 3.50
CA ILE A 492 -11.36 0.74 4.69
C ILE A 492 -10.99 -0.70 4.33
N PRO A 493 -11.68 -1.39 3.39
CA PRO A 493 -11.35 -2.77 3.05
C PRO A 493 -9.96 -2.94 2.43
N VAL A 494 -9.48 -1.96 1.65
CA VAL A 494 -8.16 -2.04 1.00
C VAL A 494 -7.04 -1.89 2.02
N CYS A 495 -7.09 -0.83 2.86
CA CYS A 495 -6.04 -0.58 3.84
C CYS A 495 -6.03 -1.65 4.95
N GLU A 496 -7.19 -2.08 5.44
CA GLU A 496 -7.30 -3.21 6.37
C GLU A 496 -6.79 -4.50 5.73
N GLY A 497 -7.18 -4.81 4.49
CA GLY A 497 -6.74 -6.03 3.80
C GLY A 497 -5.23 -6.10 3.65
N ILE A 498 -4.58 -4.97 3.33
CA ILE A 498 -3.12 -4.86 3.32
C ILE A 498 -2.58 -5.06 4.74
N ASN A 499 -3.09 -4.36 5.75
CA ASN A 499 -2.64 -4.50 7.13
C ASN A 499 -2.73 -5.94 7.65
N LEU A 500 -3.86 -6.62 7.44
CA LEU A 500 -4.07 -8.02 7.83
C LEU A 500 -3.13 -8.97 7.10
N LEU A 501 -2.84 -8.74 5.81
CA LEU A 501 -1.87 -9.56 5.07
C LEU A 501 -0.48 -9.52 5.74
N TYR A 502 -0.01 -8.33 6.12
CA TYR A 502 1.26 -8.17 6.83
C TYR A 502 1.20 -8.70 8.26
N THR A 503 0.16 -8.34 9.02
CA THR A 503 -0.03 -8.72 10.42
C THR A 503 -0.12 -10.23 10.60
N LEU A 504 -0.97 -10.90 9.81
CA LEU A 504 -1.13 -12.36 9.90
C LEU A 504 0.13 -13.11 9.44
N SER A 505 0.80 -12.62 8.39
CA SER A 505 2.09 -13.19 7.95
C SER A 505 3.21 -13.02 8.98
N ALA A 506 3.19 -11.94 9.77
CA ALA A 506 4.12 -11.73 10.88
C ALA A 506 3.81 -12.61 12.09
N ILE A 507 2.52 -12.79 12.44
CA ILE A 507 2.08 -13.61 13.57
C ILE A 507 2.36 -15.10 13.36
N ASP A 508 2.03 -15.63 12.18
CA ASP A 508 2.27 -17.02 11.81
C ASP A 508 2.89 -17.10 10.40
N THR A 509 4.20 -17.00 10.37
CA THR A 509 4.99 -17.00 9.15
C THR A 509 4.80 -18.25 8.28
N PHE A 510 4.41 -19.38 8.86
CA PHE A 510 4.22 -20.63 8.11
C PHE A 510 2.77 -20.88 7.72
N GLY A 511 1.83 -20.63 8.63
CA GLY A 511 0.40 -20.89 8.41
C GLY A 511 -0.29 -19.79 7.63
N TRP A 512 -0.08 -18.53 8.00
CA TRP A 512 -0.67 -17.36 7.35
C TRP A 512 0.31 -16.64 6.41
N GLY A 513 1.61 -16.81 6.62
CA GLY A 513 2.66 -16.32 5.73
C GLY A 513 3.08 -17.32 4.65
N ALA A 514 4.26 -17.10 4.08
CA ALA A 514 4.87 -17.98 3.09
C ALA A 514 6.19 -18.64 3.54
N GLY A 515 6.58 -18.52 4.80
CA GLY A 515 7.88 -18.99 5.30
C GLY A 515 9.04 -18.17 4.73
N SER A 516 10.21 -18.80 4.54
CA SER A 516 11.37 -18.12 3.96
C SER A 516 11.21 -17.98 2.44
N LYS A 517 11.54 -16.81 1.89
CA LYS A 517 11.53 -16.53 0.44
C LYS A 517 12.54 -17.39 -0.35
N LEU A 518 13.65 -17.80 0.28
CA LEU A 518 14.79 -18.44 -0.40
C LEU A 518 14.41 -19.70 -1.22
N PRO A 519 13.63 -20.66 -0.68
CA PRO A 519 13.24 -21.87 -1.40
C PRO A 519 11.94 -21.72 -2.24
N HIS A 520 11.41 -20.51 -2.43
CA HIS A 520 10.12 -20.33 -3.10
C HIS A 520 10.16 -20.71 -4.58
N ASN A 521 9.25 -21.61 -4.96
CA ASN A 521 8.93 -21.90 -6.35
C ASN A 521 7.54 -21.36 -6.67
N ALA A 522 7.42 -20.53 -7.70
CA ALA A 522 6.13 -20.01 -8.15
C ALA A 522 5.32 -21.14 -8.81
N THR A 523 4.12 -21.40 -8.29
CA THR A 523 3.29 -22.53 -8.73
C THR A 523 1.96 -22.02 -9.30
N SER A 524 1.72 -22.36 -10.57
CA SER A 524 0.48 -22.06 -11.31
C SER A 524 0.07 -20.58 -11.32
N MET A 525 0.97 -19.64 -11.01
CA MET A 525 0.67 -18.22 -10.81
C MET A 525 -0.40 -17.94 -9.73
N LEU A 526 -0.64 -18.91 -8.84
CA LEU A 526 -1.62 -18.80 -7.74
C LEU A 526 -0.97 -18.54 -6.39
N GLY A 527 0.29 -18.94 -6.23
CA GLY A 527 1.05 -18.79 -4.99
C GLY A 527 2.43 -19.43 -5.12
N VAL A 528 3.06 -19.68 -3.98
CA VAL A 528 4.40 -20.26 -3.92
C VAL A 528 4.41 -21.57 -3.14
N MET A 529 5.29 -22.49 -3.54
CA MET A 529 5.66 -23.65 -2.73
C MET A 529 7.02 -23.38 -2.07
N ASP A 530 7.15 -23.77 -0.82
CA ASP A 530 8.40 -23.87 -0.10
C ASP A 530 9.14 -25.15 -0.54
N GLY A 531 10.22 -24.98 -1.30
CA GLY A 531 11.03 -26.07 -1.84
C GLY A 531 10.32 -26.86 -2.95
N ALA A 532 10.70 -28.14 -3.11
CA ALA A 532 10.17 -29.03 -4.14
C ALA A 532 8.83 -29.69 -3.78
N GLY A 533 8.39 -29.58 -2.52
CA GLY A 533 7.18 -30.25 -2.03
C GLY A 533 6.68 -29.64 -0.73
N SER A 534 5.62 -28.84 -0.82
CA SER A 534 4.89 -28.27 0.31
C SER A 534 3.49 -27.84 -0.14
N ASP A 535 2.63 -27.49 0.82
CA ASP A 535 1.33 -26.89 0.50
C ASP A 535 1.52 -25.51 -0.17
N LEU A 536 0.56 -25.12 -1.01
CA LEU A 536 0.55 -23.80 -1.63
C LEU A 536 0.42 -22.71 -0.56
N ARG A 537 1.34 -21.75 -0.56
CA ARG A 537 1.33 -20.61 0.36
C ARG A 537 0.97 -19.32 -0.38
N VAL A 538 0.11 -18.51 0.24
CA VAL A 538 -0.48 -17.29 -0.36
C VAL A 538 -0.18 -16.01 0.44
N GLY A 539 0.45 -16.13 1.61
CA GLY A 539 0.86 -14.99 2.43
C GLY A 539 2.20 -14.39 2.01
N LEU A 540 2.73 -13.50 2.85
CA LEU A 540 4.03 -12.86 2.62
C LEU A 540 5.18 -13.68 3.20
N PRO A 541 6.37 -13.66 2.57
CA PRO A 541 7.55 -14.30 3.15
C PRO A 541 8.01 -13.55 4.40
N TRP A 542 8.72 -14.26 5.29
CA TRP A 542 9.33 -13.70 6.50
C TRP A 542 10.15 -12.44 6.22
N GLN A 543 10.96 -12.44 5.15
CA GLN A 543 11.79 -11.31 4.75
C GLN A 543 10.99 -10.06 4.36
N GLY A 544 9.68 -10.18 4.11
CA GLY A 544 8.79 -9.05 3.83
C GLY A 544 8.07 -8.50 5.06
N VAL A 545 8.17 -9.18 6.22
CA VAL A 545 7.39 -8.86 7.43
C VAL A 545 8.21 -8.88 8.72
N ASP A 546 9.52 -9.10 8.62
CA ASP A 546 10.44 -9.23 9.76
C ASP A 546 10.54 -7.96 10.63
N ILE A 547 10.35 -6.80 10.02
CA ILE A 547 10.27 -5.50 10.72
C ILE A 547 8.82 -5.04 10.97
N HIS A 548 7.81 -5.86 10.67
CA HIS A 548 6.42 -5.48 10.88
C HIS A 548 6.00 -5.73 12.33
N GLU A 549 5.49 -4.70 12.98
CA GLU A 549 4.77 -4.84 14.23
C GLU A 549 3.33 -5.28 13.95
N PRO A 550 2.91 -6.49 14.36
CA PRO A 550 1.57 -6.97 14.10
C PRO A 550 0.59 -6.21 14.98
N MET A 551 -0.17 -5.28 14.39
CA MET A 551 -1.19 -4.49 15.08
C MET A 551 -2.34 -4.18 14.14
N ARG A 552 -3.56 -4.13 14.69
CA ARG A 552 -4.75 -3.71 13.94
C ARG A 552 -4.61 -2.25 13.53
N LEU A 553 -4.86 -2.00 12.24
CA LEU A 553 -4.80 -0.68 11.64
C LEU A 553 -5.67 0.33 12.39
N LEU A 554 -5.11 1.49 12.71
CA LEU A 554 -5.85 2.63 13.26
C LEU A 554 -6.34 3.55 12.14
N PHE A 555 -7.65 3.71 12.00
CA PHE A 555 -8.24 4.76 11.19
C PHE A 555 -8.45 6.02 12.04
N ILE A 556 -7.99 7.17 11.52
CA ILE A 556 -8.34 8.50 12.01
C ILE A 556 -9.03 9.22 10.84
N ILE A 557 -10.33 9.43 10.94
CA ILE A 557 -11.17 9.95 9.86
C ILE A 557 -11.72 11.31 10.24
N GLU A 558 -11.45 12.34 9.44
CA GLU A 558 -11.96 13.68 9.66
C GLU A 558 -13.47 13.75 9.35
N THR A 559 -14.31 13.58 10.37
CA THR A 559 -15.77 13.53 10.26
C THR A 559 -16.43 13.57 11.64
N THR A 560 -17.76 13.61 11.69
CA THR A 560 -18.53 13.52 12.93
C THR A 560 -18.87 12.06 13.28
N PRO A 561 -19.08 11.72 14.58
CA PRO A 561 -19.58 10.41 14.98
C PRO A 561 -20.87 10.01 14.28
N ASP A 562 -21.81 10.95 14.13
CA ASP A 562 -23.11 10.69 13.50
C ASP A 562 -22.95 10.33 12.02
N ALA A 563 -22.12 11.05 11.29
CA ALA A 563 -21.81 10.73 9.90
C ALA A 563 -21.15 9.34 9.80
N MET A 564 -20.16 9.04 10.65
CA MET A 564 -19.51 7.73 10.63
C MET A 564 -20.47 6.58 10.98
N LEU A 565 -21.35 6.75 11.98
CA LEU A 565 -22.37 5.77 12.34
C LEU A 565 -23.37 5.53 11.20
N LYS A 566 -23.79 6.59 10.49
CA LYS A 566 -24.63 6.47 9.28
C LYS A 566 -23.91 5.70 8.17
N ILE A 567 -22.63 5.98 7.92
CA ILE A 567 -21.83 5.27 6.92
C ILE A 567 -21.70 3.78 7.27
N MET A 568 -21.42 3.46 8.53
CA MET A 568 -21.39 2.07 9.00
C MET A 568 -22.75 1.40 8.77
N ALA A 569 -23.85 2.02 9.19
CA ALA A 569 -25.19 1.46 8.97
C ALA A 569 -25.54 1.27 7.48
N GLY A 570 -25.02 2.14 6.60
CA GLY A 570 -25.23 2.08 5.15
C GLY A 570 -24.34 1.09 4.40
N ASN A 571 -23.25 0.60 5.01
CA ASN A 571 -22.31 -0.33 4.37
C ASN A 571 -21.93 -1.48 5.32
N SER A 572 -22.53 -2.65 5.09
CA SER A 572 -22.33 -3.84 5.93
C SER A 572 -20.88 -4.32 6.02
N THR A 573 -20.05 -4.06 5.01
CA THR A 573 -18.64 -4.43 5.03
C THR A 573 -17.90 -3.55 6.02
N ILE A 574 -18.06 -2.23 5.93
CA ILE A 574 -17.48 -1.27 6.88
C ILE A 574 -17.97 -1.56 8.30
N ASP A 575 -19.28 -1.77 8.48
CA ASP A 575 -19.86 -2.06 9.81
C ASP A 575 -19.22 -3.28 10.46
N ARG A 576 -19.09 -4.38 9.72
CA ARG A 576 -18.50 -5.63 10.23
C ARG A 576 -17.03 -5.49 10.58
N ILE A 577 -16.27 -4.72 9.80
CA ILE A 577 -14.85 -4.46 10.04
C ILE A 577 -14.69 -3.65 11.33
N CYS A 578 -15.41 -2.53 11.45
CA CYS A 578 -15.30 -1.62 12.57
C CYS A 578 -15.91 -2.21 13.87
N ARG A 579 -17.15 -2.70 13.85
CA ARG A 579 -17.80 -3.32 15.03
C ARG A 579 -17.21 -4.67 15.39
N GLY A 580 -16.68 -5.39 14.41
CA GLY A 580 -15.95 -6.64 14.64
C GLY A 580 -14.58 -6.43 15.27
N ASN A 581 -14.15 -5.18 15.46
CA ASN A 581 -12.88 -4.82 16.08
C ASN A 581 -11.68 -5.39 15.29
N TRP A 582 -11.81 -5.51 13.97
CA TRP A 582 -10.71 -5.89 13.08
C TRP A 582 -9.76 -4.72 12.84
N VAL A 583 -10.26 -3.50 13.03
CA VAL A 583 -9.52 -2.22 12.96
C VAL A 583 -9.80 -1.42 14.23
N GLN A 584 -8.94 -0.45 14.52
CA GLN A 584 -9.22 0.60 15.48
C GLN A 584 -9.81 1.79 14.73
N LEU A 585 -10.92 2.35 15.20
CA LEU A 585 -11.62 3.44 14.52
C LEU A 585 -11.66 4.68 15.41
N SER A 586 -11.24 5.82 14.88
CA SER A 586 -11.35 7.13 15.50
C SER A 586 -11.80 8.18 14.48
N VAL A 587 -12.52 9.19 14.96
CA VAL A 587 -12.96 10.33 14.17
C VAL A 587 -12.34 11.61 14.72
N LEU A 588 -11.79 12.44 13.83
CA LEU A 588 -11.30 13.79 14.11
C LEU A 588 -12.40 14.78 13.74
N ASP A 589 -12.79 15.64 14.68
CA ASP A 589 -13.80 16.66 14.41
C ASP A 589 -13.33 17.62 13.29
N PRO A 590 -14.17 17.94 12.28
CA PRO A 590 -13.80 18.85 11.21
C PRO A 590 -13.50 20.29 11.69
N ASP A 591 -14.13 20.74 12.78
CA ASP A 591 -14.08 22.13 13.22
C ASP A 591 -13.19 22.33 14.45
N SER A 592 -12.73 21.25 15.09
CA SER A 592 -11.87 21.30 16.28
C SER A 592 -10.71 20.31 16.22
N ALA A 593 -9.84 20.31 17.23
CA ALA A 593 -8.79 19.29 17.38
C ALA A 593 -9.26 18.07 18.19
N THR A 594 -10.57 17.88 18.40
CA THR A 594 -11.09 16.79 19.23
C THR A 594 -11.13 15.48 18.45
N ILE A 595 -10.51 14.43 19.01
CA ILE A 595 -10.64 13.07 18.50
C ILE A 595 -11.58 12.25 19.39
N ARG A 596 -12.45 11.46 18.79
CA ARG A 596 -13.30 10.46 19.46
C ARG A 596 -12.99 9.08 18.91
N TYR A 597 -12.74 8.10 19.78
CA TYR A 597 -12.45 6.71 19.38
C TYR A 597 -13.66 5.82 19.61
N PHE A 598 -13.84 4.85 18.73
CA PHE A 598 -14.97 3.92 18.76
C PHE A 598 -14.69 2.77 19.72
N ARG A 599 -15.55 2.58 20.72
CA ARG A 599 -15.44 1.53 21.72
C ARG A 599 -16.82 1.08 22.18
N ASP A 600 -17.01 -0.24 22.28
CA ASP A 600 -18.21 -0.86 22.82
C ASP A 600 -19.53 -0.37 22.17
N GLY A 601 -19.46 0.03 20.89
CA GLY A 601 -20.61 0.47 20.10
C GLY A 601 -20.80 2.00 20.01
N GLU A 602 -20.01 2.78 20.75
CA GLU A 602 -20.14 4.23 20.88
C GLU A 602 -18.81 4.95 20.63
N PHE A 603 -18.88 6.26 20.36
CA PHE A 603 -17.71 7.12 20.23
C PHE A 603 -17.43 7.82 21.55
N VAL A 604 -16.23 7.60 22.10
CA VAL A 604 -15.77 8.19 23.36
C VAL A 604 -14.67 9.20 23.08
N GLU A 605 -14.70 10.35 23.75
CA GLU A 605 -13.68 11.37 23.61
C GLU A 605 -12.30 10.86 24.05
N HIS A 606 -11.28 11.12 23.24
CA HIS A 606 -9.90 10.82 23.56
C HIS A 606 -9.29 11.98 24.35
N ALA A 607 -8.91 11.72 25.60
CA ALA A 607 -8.15 12.67 26.41
C ALA A 607 -6.65 12.55 26.09
N PRO A 608 -5.99 13.62 25.59
CA PRO A 608 -4.58 13.58 25.27
C PRO A 608 -3.72 13.19 26.48
N GLN A 609 -2.76 12.27 26.28
CA GLN A 609 -1.85 11.82 27.34
C GLN A 609 -0.45 12.44 27.19
N GLN A 610 -0.10 12.88 25.99
CA GLN A 610 1.14 13.58 25.65
C GLN A 610 0.77 14.88 24.93
N HIS A 611 1.33 16.00 25.38
CA HIS A 611 1.00 17.33 24.86
C HIS A 611 2.14 17.93 24.02
N ASP A 612 3.37 17.43 24.19
CA ASP A 612 4.54 17.90 23.48
C ASP A 612 5.08 16.83 22.52
N LEU A 613 5.23 17.20 21.25
CA LEU A 613 5.97 16.44 20.25
C LEU A 613 7.38 17.01 20.09
N PRO A 614 8.41 16.16 19.93
CA PRO A 614 9.72 16.62 19.48
C PRO A 614 9.58 17.41 18.18
N THR A 615 10.20 18.58 18.11
CA THR A 615 10.25 19.41 16.89
C THR A 615 11.67 19.42 16.37
N VAL A 616 11.86 19.11 15.09
CA VAL A 616 13.18 19.08 14.45
C VAL A 616 13.16 19.78 13.09
N PRO A 617 14.30 20.36 12.64
CA PRO A 617 14.38 21.09 11.38
C PRO A 617 14.04 20.29 10.12
N SER A 618 14.33 18.99 10.09
CA SER A 618 14.12 18.14 8.92
C SER A 618 13.86 16.68 9.29
N SER A 619 13.25 15.91 8.37
CA SER A 619 13.08 14.47 8.57
C SER A 619 14.42 13.76 8.79
N LEU A 620 15.48 14.16 8.05
CA LEU A 620 16.81 13.54 8.14
C LEU A 620 17.39 13.62 9.55
N GLU A 621 17.25 14.76 10.23
CA GLU A 621 17.71 14.91 11.62
C GLU A 621 16.92 14.05 12.61
N TRP A 622 15.66 13.72 12.30
CA TRP A 622 14.84 12.89 13.16
C TRP A 622 15.26 11.43 13.20
N TYR A 623 15.55 10.84 12.04
CA TYR A 623 15.79 9.39 11.94
C TYR A 623 17.25 8.98 11.85
N ARG A 624 18.18 9.93 11.70
CA ARG A 624 19.61 9.62 11.58
C ARG A 624 20.08 8.72 12.73
N GLY A 625 20.81 7.66 12.39
CA GLY A 625 21.36 6.71 13.36
C GLY A 625 20.35 5.69 13.92
N SER A 626 19.11 5.63 13.42
CA SER A 626 18.09 4.69 13.92
C SER A 626 17.56 3.75 12.83
N ARG A 627 17.52 2.44 13.13
CA ARG A 627 16.83 1.42 12.32
C ARG A 627 15.43 1.12 12.80
N ASP A 628 15.14 1.38 14.07
CA ASP A 628 13.87 0.98 14.70
C ASP A 628 12.73 1.93 14.34
N HIS A 629 11.52 1.60 14.77
CA HIS A 629 10.38 2.50 14.66
C HIS A 629 10.61 3.74 15.50
N LEU A 630 10.36 4.89 14.87
CA LEU A 630 10.51 6.19 15.52
C LEU A 630 9.16 6.72 15.96
N PRO A 631 9.11 7.46 17.08
CA PRO A 631 7.90 8.14 17.47
C PRO A 631 7.55 9.28 16.51
N PHE A 632 6.33 9.79 16.64
CA PHE A 632 5.90 10.98 15.92
C PHE A 632 6.73 12.20 16.33
N ALA A 633 7.00 13.08 15.37
CA ALA A 633 7.68 14.36 15.56
C ALA A 633 7.10 15.41 14.61
N LEU A 634 7.29 16.67 14.94
CA LEU A 634 7.01 17.80 14.06
C LEU A 634 8.28 18.13 13.28
N ILE A 635 8.15 18.19 11.97
CA ILE A 635 9.20 18.55 11.02
C ILE A 635 8.95 19.95 10.52
N GLY A 636 9.98 20.78 10.60
CA GLY A 636 9.91 22.19 10.25
C GLY A 636 9.76 23.09 11.48
N GLY A 637 10.20 24.34 11.32
CA GLY A 637 10.13 25.41 12.29
C GLY A 637 9.99 26.76 11.59
#